data_AF-L8JF85-F1
#
_entry.id   AF-L8JF85-F1
#
_cell.length_a   1.000
_cell.length_b   1.000
_cell.length_c   1.000
_cell.angle_alpha   90.00
_cell.angle_beta   90.00
_cell.angle_gamma   90.00
#
_symmetry.space_group_name_H-M   'P 1'
#
loop_
_entity.id
_entity.type
_entity.pdbx_description
1 polymer ?
#
loop_
_entity_poly.entity_id
_entity_poly.type
_entity_poly.pdbx_seq_one_letter_code
_entity_poly.pdbx_strand_id
1 'polypeptide(L)'
;MKISDLITEIKQSYYISDKIADDISEFVFNQEQSAIYSGSKDHFAGFYIRNIIRELKSVDDDALYIQRFLAALLSSASNFDWLEAVDIDELIAFYPDFYTLLGNNTEEILDKVFTLDEWDDIKKAFFKLSKISFPEQEVSDFLQHDKHKSEGFYNYSHHLYLKLYLQPKMREAYDKKDCAEFDAIFREYFIACLQDHNKKIHNRRDKFNGALYRTALPQEAFDRFVALFDGTGNWETDLEFVASQLATDKDRYSSSEKEEFTLLHDEEFKELIHFILDLDLFHRFGDSKYVYNFSKIILGLDIKTWIDQLRFFSSYNYCAFKNANTLMEELDDAIKLYPALQTSFIQYLMNYISQHYHCCLRNYETPKAEHFTNNPHLQLLKLLCERFGATNIWDWYYNDNPTKPECDIIHGLLAQISDAPELSERKDLFDQALLRKYIPRITKKEQDNDALLHFILTGENADRVAKVALDNSNIKYLSWLSQPYLERLATVFFNGKNNKLVVDFVDNAANEYQSNPLRQLSNVAIKYPQCEASYMKGLIGYTQNINKQCKLDIDSKVCYYEGIYYPEIMSKTELAYLQQHNIPCVKHIAAGSASVKALLLICLKGTITDHDQAILLIDMLKEKQKGLNANLQACISSLPDALKQAVRSTIAEQLEDFSGQKEINAVECLCQGSLNEETALDLLNKVSETQSRTLLIQHGNINFVHLYKTADGRFDLAAYLAESYQAPKKLPVSEEILNLIETKDGSNGYEAAIQLLQVYQHHEAFVPSSEGEAILSQITEDSLDSFMCYLISQYADSITAKNRWLLTIPALHASINTVKLLMPLIERWANGSKHQLAAHLIKQMGGSGLTQVYMGLDRLSRNTKKQSVKEAIQEAFAIGASQKGITKGELGDSLVDNIGFVDNTIPLSYCGQDFALILNKELKFSIRKPDRKIVKSLPKPKFDDDAQAAAAVSKHFTDLKKMLKDMVTLQTHRLEDAFVVWRQWQYDKWAELFLANPVMNKLASQLVWGIYEQNTLTQTFTVNPAVITVDDEALDIAPNSHIGLVHPSELTAEQLAEWLDYFADWEISVLFDQLSRPMLTLTPTEKDPLAYVPNLTFRKSPSTVINRLRKKGWAIGSVRDAGSFDELYKEIDEGELGIEITFDEAVWHGGYGYESDESDIAIDKIEFYQAGALPRGSYCYAELDEPEYKKLKKDIEQLPLRLVQELVREAVNGYQ
;
A
#
# COMPACT_ATOMS: atom_id res chain seq x y z
N MET A 1 6.53 32.09 -32.64
CA MET A 1 7.67 31.15 -32.55
C MET A 1 8.17 30.84 -33.95
N LYS A 2 9.47 30.57 -34.18
CA LYS A 2 9.99 30.14 -35.49
C LYS A 2 10.03 28.62 -35.58
N ILE A 3 10.05 28.05 -36.79
CA ILE A 3 10.13 26.58 -36.99
C ILE A 3 11.44 26.03 -36.38
N SER A 4 12.52 26.81 -36.39
CA SER A 4 13.79 26.44 -35.76
C SER A 4 13.69 26.26 -34.24
N ASP A 5 12.88 27.10 -33.58
CA ASP A 5 12.67 27.04 -32.13
C ASP A 5 11.85 25.80 -31.77
N LEU A 6 10.81 25.53 -32.56
CA LEU A 6 9.95 24.36 -32.40
C LEU A 6 10.73 23.04 -32.57
N ILE A 7 11.61 22.94 -33.58
CA ILE A 7 12.49 21.76 -33.76
C ILE A 7 13.42 21.58 -32.54
N THR A 8 13.91 22.68 -31.97
CA THR A 8 14.80 22.64 -30.78
C THR A 8 14.05 22.19 -29.53
N GLU A 9 12.81 22.65 -29.34
CA GLU A 9 11.95 22.27 -28.21
C GLU A 9 11.56 20.78 -28.28
N ILE A 10 11.24 20.30 -29.48
CA ILE A 10 10.95 18.88 -29.74
C ILE A 10 12.19 18.01 -29.42
N LYS A 11 13.40 18.48 -29.73
CA LYS A 11 14.68 17.82 -29.40
C LYS A 11 14.94 17.76 -27.89
N GLN A 12 14.64 18.82 -27.14
CA GLN A 12 14.89 18.90 -25.69
C GLN A 12 13.89 18.12 -24.83
N SER A 13 12.67 17.92 -25.33
CA SER A 13 11.60 17.24 -24.61
C SER A 13 11.65 15.71 -24.73
N TYR A 14 12.74 15.16 -25.30
CA TYR A 14 12.96 13.74 -25.59
C TYR A 14 11.89 13.09 -26.48
N TYR A 15 11.17 13.88 -27.31
CA TYR A 15 10.12 13.35 -28.18
C TYR A 15 10.66 12.61 -29.42
N ILE A 16 11.87 12.95 -29.88
CA ILE A 16 12.58 12.29 -30.98
C ILE A 16 14.09 12.22 -30.71
N SER A 17 14.80 11.36 -31.44
CA SER A 17 16.27 11.32 -31.37
C SER A 17 16.90 12.57 -32.00
N ASP A 18 18.07 12.96 -31.49
CA ASP A 18 18.83 14.10 -32.00
C ASP A 18 19.04 14.04 -33.52
N LYS A 19 19.27 12.82 -34.04
CA LYS A 19 19.46 12.56 -35.46
C LYS A 19 18.23 12.91 -36.30
N ILE A 20 17.03 12.57 -35.84
CA ILE A 20 15.78 12.86 -36.57
C ILE A 20 15.50 14.36 -36.56
N ALA A 21 15.72 15.03 -35.43
CA ALA A 21 15.58 16.49 -35.35
C ALA A 21 16.53 17.19 -36.33
N ASP A 22 17.76 16.70 -36.45
CA ASP A 22 18.77 17.24 -37.35
C ASP A 22 18.42 16.97 -38.83
N ASP A 23 17.95 15.76 -39.18
CA ASP A 23 17.49 15.41 -40.55
C ASP A 23 16.28 16.27 -40.99
N ILE A 24 15.30 16.48 -40.11
CA ILE A 24 14.15 17.36 -40.37
C ILE A 24 14.60 18.81 -40.54
N SER A 25 15.48 19.29 -39.66
CA SER A 25 16.02 20.65 -39.75
C SER A 25 16.75 20.89 -41.08
N GLU A 26 17.55 19.92 -41.52
CA GLU A 26 18.25 20.01 -42.81
C GLU A 26 17.25 20.11 -43.98
N PHE A 27 16.21 19.26 -44.01
CA PHE A 27 15.19 19.31 -45.07
C PHE A 27 14.40 20.61 -45.12
N VAL A 28 14.00 21.11 -43.95
CA VAL A 28 13.17 22.32 -43.85
C VAL A 28 13.93 23.54 -44.38
N PHE A 29 15.18 23.72 -43.99
CA PHE A 29 15.93 24.95 -44.27
C PHE A 29 16.85 24.87 -45.50
N ASN A 30 17.11 23.69 -46.07
CA ASN A 30 17.96 23.54 -47.27
C ASN A 30 17.15 23.70 -48.57
N GLN A 31 17.28 24.85 -49.23
CA GLN A 31 16.52 25.18 -50.43
C GLN A 31 16.86 24.33 -51.68
N GLU A 32 17.98 23.60 -51.68
CA GLU A 32 18.40 22.76 -52.82
C GLU A 32 17.84 21.32 -52.80
N GLN A 33 17.13 20.90 -51.75
CA GLN A 33 16.54 19.56 -51.62
C GLN A 33 15.19 19.38 -52.36
N SER A 34 14.89 18.13 -52.73
CA SER A 34 13.61 17.68 -53.34
C SER A 34 12.39 18.11 -52.51
N ALA A 35 11.23 18.28 -53.14
CA ALA A 35 9.97 18.56 -52.45
C ALA A 35 9.45 17.39 -51.58
N ILE A 36 9.99 16.19 -51.80
CA ILE A 36 9.59 14.97 -51.09
C ILE A 36 10.67 14.60 -50.07
N TYR A 37 10.30 14.54 -48.80
CA TYR A 37 11.17 14.11 -47.71
C TYR A 37 11.43 12.61 -47.79
N SER A 38 12.70 12.20 -47.83
CA SER A 38 13.12 10.80 -47.97
C SER A 38 13.84 10.23 -46.73
N GLY A 39 13.86 10.97 -45.62
CA GLY A 39 14.73 10.71 -44.46
C GLY A 39 14.07 10.03 -43.25
N SER A 40 14.83 9.14 -42.60
CA SER A 40 14.56 8.33 -41.39
C SER A 40 13.56 7.15 -41.51
N LYS A 41 13.99 5.94 -41.08
CA LYS A 41 13.17 4.72 -40.93
C LYS A 41 12.44 4.64 -39.57
N ASP A 42 12.69 5.60 -38.69
CA ASP A 42 12.13 5.65 -37.34
C ASP A 42 10.86 6.52 -37.36
N HIS A 43 9.81 6.06 -36.67
CA HIS A 43 8.47 6.61 -36.81
C HIS A 43 8.05 7.49 -35.62
N PHE A 44 7.29 8.56 -35.88
CA PHE A 44 6.64 9.41 -34.88
C PHE A 44 5.35 8.77 -34.37
N ALA A 45 5.17 8.73 -33.04
CA ALA A 45 3.89 8.36 -32.45
C ALA A 45 2.84 9.47 -32.66
N GLY A 46 1.62 9.09 -33.04
CA GLY A 46 0.54 10.03 -33.41
C GLY A 46 0.13 11.02 -32.30
N PHE A 47 0.37 10.69 -31.02
CA PHE A 47 0.14 11.61 -29.89
C PHE A 47 0.99 12.88 -29.98
N TYR A 48 2.25 12.79 -30.42
CA TYR A 48 3.15 13.95 -30.47
C TYR A 48 2.83 14.88 -31.65
N ILE A 49 2.46 14.30 -32.80
CA ILE A 49 2.05 15.06 -34.00
C ILE A 49 0.87 15.99 -33.68
N ARG A 50 -0.08 15.53 -32.87
CA ARG A 50 -1.24 16.32 -32.40
C ARG A 50 -0.82 17.59 -31.66
N ASN A 51 0.13 17.49 -30.74
CA ASN A 51 0.58 18.64 -29.95
C ASN A 51 1.35 19.63 -30.83
N ILE A 52 2.20 19.11 -31.72
CA ILE A 52 2.98 19.94 -32.66
C ILE A 52 2.06 20.72 -33.60
N ILE A 53 1.00 20.10 -34.16
CA ILE A 53 0.05 20.78 -35.05
C ILE A 53 -0.72 21.90 -34.31
N ARG A 54 -1.05 21.72 -33.03
CA ARG A 54 -1.66 22.80 -32.23
C ARG A 54 -0.72 23.97 -32.02
N GLU A 55 0.55 23.70 -31.81
CA GLU A 55 1.58 24.72 -31.60
C GLU A 55 1.88 25.53 -32.87
N LEU A 56 1.68 24.95 -34.06
CA LEU A 56 1.83 25.65 -35.35
C LEU A 56 0.95 26.91 -35.46
N LYS A 57 -0.19 27.00 -34.75
CA LYS A 57 -1.02 28.22 -34.72
C LYS A 57 -0.30 29.44 -34.16
N SER A 58 0.73 29.22 -33.34
CA SER A 58 1.54 30.26 -32.69
C SER A 58 2.88 30.50 -33.41
N VAL A 59 3.11 29.78 -34.51
CA VAL A 59 4.31 29.90 -35.33
C VAL A 59 4.08 30.99 -36.38
N ASP A 60 5.03 31.93 -36.46
CA ASP A 60 5.03 33.02 -37.43
C ASP A 60 6.33 32.92 -38.24
N ASP A 61 6.30 32.13 -39.31
CA ASP A 61 7.46 31.82 -40.14
C ASP A 61 7.13 31.75 -41.64
N ASP A 62 8.17 31.62 -42.47
CA ASP A 62 8.00 31.50 -43.92
C ASP A 62 7.09 30.30 -44.25
N ALA A 63 6.08 30.54 -45.10
CA ALA A 63 5.11 29.53 -45.48
C ALA A 63 5.78 28.29 -46.09
N LEU A 64 6.89 28.45 -46.81
CA LEU A 64 7.64 27.33 -47.37
C LEU A 64 8.27 26.45 -46.28
N TYR A 65 8.79 27.05 -45.20
CA TYR A 65 9.37 26.29 -44.08
C TYR A 65 8.31 25.58 -43.26
N ILE A 66 7.15 26.22 -43.04
CA ILE A 66 6.00 25.59 -42.40
C ILE A 66 5.53 24.38 -43.22
N GLN A 67 5.42 24.53 -44.54
CA GLN A 67 5.01 23.47 -45.45
C GLN A 67 6.00 22.30 -45.50
N ARG A 68 7.31 22.59 -45.59
CA ARG A 68 8.35 21.55 -45.56
C ARG A 68 8.42 20.84 -44.21
N PHE A 69 8.23 21.55 -43.11
CA PHE A 69 8.20 20.95 -41.78
C PHE A 69 7.01 20.01 -41.62
N LEU A 70 5.83 20.43 -42.06
CA LEU A 70 4.64 19.57 -42.09
C LEU A 70 4.84 18.34 -42.99
N ALA A 71 5.43 18.51 -44.18
CA ALA A 71 5.71 17.40 -45.08
C ALA A 71 6.66 16.36 -44.45
N ALA A 72 7.73 16.80 -43.78
CA ALA A 72 8.64 15.92 -43.07
C ALA A 72 7.99 15.23 -41.85
N LEU A 73 7.26 15.99 -41.03
CA LEU A 73 6.58 15.50 -39.83
C LEU A 73 5.53 14.42 -40.17
N LEU A 74 4.68 14.67 -41.17
CA LEU A 74 3.61 13.76 -41.56
C LEU A 74 4.15 12.53 -42.30
N SER A 75 5.21 12.68 -43.11
CA SER A 75 5.87 11.55 -43.79
C SER A 75 6.57 10.59 -42.83
N SER A 76 6.93 11.07 -41.63
CA SER A 76 7.57 10.25 -40.59
C SER A 76 6.57 9.65 -39.58
N ALA A 77 5.25 9.78 -39.77
CA ALA A 77 4.26 9.21 -38.87
C ALA A 77 4.22 7.67 -38.92
N SER A 78 4.08 7.00 -37.78
CA SER A 78 3.94 5.53 -37.71
C SER A 78 2.58 5.02 -38.17
N ASN A 79 1.55 5.83 -37.99
CA ASN A 79 0.15 5.51 -38.23
C ASN A 79 -0.67 6.80 -38.41
N PHE A 80 -1.99 6.66 -38.55
CA PHE A 80 -2.93 7.77 -38.77
C PHE A 80 -3.70 8.20 -37.52
N ASP A 81 -3.27 7.85 -36.31
CA ASP A 81 -4.00 8.16 -35.06
C ASP A 81 -4.10 9.66 -34.77
N TRP A 82 -3.19 10.44 -35.34
CA TRP A 82 -3.19 11.88 -35.21
C TRP A 82 -4.39 12.53 -35.92
N LEU A 83 -5.00 11.89 -36.93
CA LEU A 83 -6.18 12.40 -37.64
C LEU A 83 -7.39 12.60 -36.73
N GLU A 84 -7.46 11.86 -35.61
CA GLU A 84 -8.62 11.91 -34.71
C GLU A 84 -8.77 13.24 -33.98
N ALA A 85 -7.68 14.00 -33.86
CA ALA A 85 -7.61 15.19 -33.01
C ALA A 85 -7.08 16.43 -33.72
N VAL A 86 -6.97 16.36 -35.04
CA VAL A 86 -6.54 17.45 -35.91
C VAL A 86 -7.73 17.88 -36.76
N ASP A 87 -7.90 19.20 -36.91
CA ASP A 87 -8.85 19.77 -37.86
C ASP A 87 -8.23 19.73 -39.26
N ILE A 88 -8.84 18.96 -40.15
CA ILE A 88 -8.32 18.70 -41.51
C ILE A 88 -8.43 19.95 -42.38
N ASP A 89 -9.48 20.75 -42.20
CA ASP A 89 -9.64 22.00 -42.96
C ASP A 89 -8.53 23.00 -42.57
N GLU A 90 -8.15 23.01 -41.28
CA GLU A 90 -7.05 23.81 -40.78
C GLU A 90 -5.68 23.30 -41.27
N LEU A 91 -5.47 21.98 -41.31
CA LEU A 91 -4.25 21.39 -41.84
C LEU A 91 -4.08 21.69 -43.34
N ILE A 92 -5.16 21.61 -44.11
CA ILE A 92 -5.19 21.97 -45.54
C ILE A 92 -4.89 23.46 -45.73
N ALA A 93 -5.32 24.32 -44.82
CA ALA A 93 -4.99 25.75 -44.87
C ALA A 93 -3.48 26.01 -44.73
N PHE A 94 -2.78 25.23 -43.89
CA PHE A 94 -1.32 25.31 -43.75
C PHE A 94 -0.57 24.59 -44.88
N TYR A 95 -1.12 23.49 -45.40
CA TYR A 95 -0.52 22.67 -46.43
C TYR A 95 -1.57 22.21 -47.47
N PRO A 96 -1.82 23.01 -48.53
CA PRO A 96 -2.89 22.74 -49.49
C PRO A 96 -2.78 21.41 -50.25
N ASP A 97 -1.55 20.89 -50.41
CA ASP A 97 -1.29 19.63 -51.13
C ASP A 97 -1.39 18.38 -50.22
N PHE A 98 -2.01 18.50 -49.04
CA PHE A 98 -2.11 17.49 -47.99
C PHE A 98 -2.50 16.10 -48.49
N TYR A 99 -3.50 16.00 -49.36
CA TYR A 99 -3.97 14.70 -49.88
C TYR A 99 -2.93 13.96 -50.72
N THR A 100 -1.99 14.69 -51.34
CA THR A 100 -0.89 14.12 -52.13
C THR A 100 0.14 13.40 -51.25
N LEU A 101 0.18 13.72 -49.96
CA LEU A 101 1.12 13.13 -48.98
C LEU A 101 0.61 11.82 -48.36
N LEU A 102 -0.69 11.51 -48.43
CA LEU A 102 -1.28 10.33 -47.78
C LEU A 102 -1.00 9.01 -48.55
N GLY A 103 -0.76 9.07 -49.86
CA GLY A 103 -0.43 7.92 -50.71
C GLY A 103 -0.61 8.24 -52.19
N ASN A 104 -0.04 7.43 -53.09
CA ASN A 104 -0.15 7.67 -54.54
C ASN A 104 -1.50 7.20 -55.14
N ASN A 105 -2.28 6.40 -54.41
CA ASN A 105 -3.61 5.94 -54.79
C ASN A 105 -4.48 5.58 -53.56
N THR A 106 -5.80 5.44 -53.77
CA THR A 106 -6.78 5.11 -52.73
C THR A 106 -6.47 3.82 -51.97
N GLU A 107 -5.98 2.77 -52.65
CA GLU A 107 -5.72 1.46 -52.04
C GLU A 107 -4.63 1.53 -50.97
N GLU A 108 -3.56 2.29 -51.22
CA GLU A 108 -2.45 2.48 -50.27
C GLU A 108 -2.89 3.21 -49.00
N ILE A 109 -3.84 4.15 -49.13
CA ILE A 109 -4.39 4.91 -48.00
C ILE A 109 -5.29 4.01 -47.15
N LEU A 110 -6.15 3.22 -47.79
CA LEU A 110 -7.02 2.26 -47.10
C LEU A 110 -6.22 1.17 -46.37
N ASP A 111 -5.16 0.63 -46.99
CA ASP A 111 -4.27 -0.34 -46.33
C ASP A 111 -3.66 0.21 -45.04
N LYS A 112 -3.22 1.48 -45.03
CA LYS A 112 -2.66 2.15 -43.85
C LYS A 112 -3.70 2.51 -42.79
N VAL A 113 -4.95 2.79 -43.18
CA VAL A 113 -6.04 3.06 -42.23
C VAL A 113 -6.43 1.78 -41.47
N PHE A 114 -6.38 0.62 -42.13
CA PHE A 114 -6.80 -0.65 -41.55
C PHE A 114 -5.64 -1.50 -40.98
N THR A 115 -4.39 -1.02 -40.98
CA THR A 115 -3.21 -1.78 -40.51
C THR A 115 -3.19 -2.15 -39.00
N LEU A 116 -2.40 -3.19 -38.72
CA LEU A 116 -2.40 -4.16 -37.61
C LEU A 116 -2.18 -3.70 -36.14
N ASP A 117 -2.09 -2.42 -35.79
CA ASP A 117 -1.60 -2.02 -34.45
C ASP A 117 -2.65 -1.43 -33.47
N GLU A 118 -3.93 -1.35 -33.83
CA GLU A 118 -4.99 -0.92 -32.92
C GLU A 118 -5.91 -2.07 -32.50
N TRP A 119 -5.97 -2.31 -31.19
CA TRP A 119 -6.78 -3.35 -30.57
C TRP A 119 -8.25 -2.87 -30.55
N ASP A 120 -9.09 -3.58 -31.29
CA ASP A 120 -10.57 -3.60 -31.30
C ASP A 120 -11.40 -2.47 -31.94
N ASP A 121 -10.82 -1.41 -32.52
CA ASP A 121 -11.67 -0.25 -32.87
C ASP A 121 -11.85 0.04 -34.35
N ILE A 122 -12.65 -0.81 -35.01
CA ILE A 122 -13.20 -0.52 -36.34
C ILE A 122 -13.94 0.83 -36.39
N LYS A 123 -14.50 1.31 -35.27
CA LYS A 123 -15.14 2.63 -35.23
C LYS A 123 -14.11 3.75 -35.39
N LYS A 124 -12.88 3.57 -34.88
CA LYS A 124 -11.77 4.50 -35.15
C LYS A 124 -11.36 4.49 -36.61
N ALA A 125 -11.28 3.32 -37.25
CA ALA A 125 -10.98 3.25 -38.69
C ALA A 125 -12.04 4.01 -39.52
N PHE A 126 -13.32 3.84 -39.23
CA PHE A 126 -14.38 4.63 -39.88
C PHE A 126 -14.35 6.11 -39.52
N PHE A 127 -14.02 6.45 -38.27
CA PHE A 127 -13.85 7.84 -37.86
C PHE A 127 -12.71 8.50 -38.64
N LYS A 128 -11.57 7.83 -38.80
CA LYS A 128 -10.43 8.26 -39.63
C LYS A 128 -10.85 8.45 -41.09
N LEU A 129 -11.59 7.51 -41.68
CA LEU A 129 -12.12 7.66 -43.06
C LEU A 129 -13.09 8.84 -43.21
N SER A 130 -13.95 9.08 -42.21
CA SER A 130 -14.90 10.20 -42.22
C SER A 130 -14.20 11.56 -42.22
N LYS A 131 -13.00 11.65 -41.63
CA LYS A 131 -12.17 12.87 -41.64
C LYS A 131 -11.53 13.13 -43.00
N ILE A 132 -11.25 12.10 -43.79
CA ILE A 132 -10.59 12.23 -45.10
C ILE A 132 -11.62 12.33 -46.26
N SER A 133 -12.92 12.12 -46.00
CA SER A 133 -14.02 12.20 -46.99
C SER A 133 -13.85 11.27 -48.21
N PHE A 134 -13.49 10.01 -47.97
CA PHE A 134 -13.42 9.00 -49.03
C PHE A 134 -14.80 8.62 -49.61
N PRO A 135 -14.92 8.37 -50.92
CA PRO A 135 -16.17 7.88 -51.51
C PRO A 135 -16.54 6.48 -51.01
N GLU A 136 -17.81 6.29 -50.62
CA GLU A 136 -18.33 5.01 -50.11
C GLU A 136 -18.13 3.85 -51.11
N GLN A 137 -18.22 4.13 -52.41
CA GLN A 137 -18.01 3.14 -53.46
C GLN A 137 -16.57 2.62 -53.49
N GLU A 138 -15.57 3.48 -53.31
CA GLU A 138 -14.16 3.07 -53.33
C GLU A 138 -13.80 2.21 -52.10
N VAL A 139 -14.38 2.53 -50.94
CA VAL A 139 -14.28 1.70 -49.73
C VAL A 139 -14.96 0.34 -49.96
N SER A 140 -16.13 0.33 -50.59
CA SER A 140 -16.86 -0.90 -50.93
C SER A 140 -16.09 -1.80 -51.89
N ASP A 141 -15.49 -1.22 -52.93
CA ASP A 141 -14.69 -1.95 -53.92
C ASP A 141 -13.41 -2.53 -53.30
N PHE A 142 -12.77 -1.76 -52.41
CA PHE A 142 -11.63 -2.25 -51.61
C PHE A 142 -12.02 -3.45 -50.76
N LEU A 143 -13.08 -3.36 -49.94
CA LEU A 143 -13.50 -4.45 -49.05
C LEU A 143 -13.87 -5.73 -49.82
N GLN A 144 -14.42 -5.59 -51.03
CA GLN A 144 -14.84 -6.71 -51.88
C GLN A 144 -13.70 -7.33 -52.72
N HIS A 145 -12.49 -6.79 -52.66
CA HIS A 145 -11.36 -7.33 -53.41
C HIS A 145 -11.05 -8.76 -52.95
N ASP A 146 -10.70 -9.65 -53.89
CA ASP A 146 -10.51 -11.10 -53.63
C ASP A 146 -9.46 -11.40 -52.55
N LYS A 147 -8.49 -10.49 -52.37
CA LYS A 147 -7.48 -10.52 -51.30
C LYS A 147 -8.11 -10.51 -49.91
N HIS A 148 -9.18 -9.74 -49.68
CA HIS A 148 -9.84 -9.68 -48.38
C HIS A 148 -10.87 -10.79 -48.17
N LYS A 149 -11.42 -11.36 -49.25
CA LYS A 149 -12.36 -12.49 -49.19
C LYS A 149 -11.70 -13.81 -48.80
N SER A 150 -10.43 -13.99 -49.14
CA SER A 150 -9.71 -15.26 -49.00
C SER A 150 -8.45 -15.20 -48.13
N GLU A 151 -8.02 -13.99 -47.73
CA GLU A 151 -6.82 -13.72 -46.91
C GLU A 151 -7.06 -12.60 -45.89
N GLY A 152 -8.30 -12.46 -45.42
CA GLY A 152 -8.73 -11.36 -44.55
C GLY A 152 -7.85 -11.17 -43.32
N PHE A 153 -7.58 -12.25 -42.58
CA PHE A 153 -6.74 -12.20 -41.36
C PHE A 153 -5.23 -12.28 -41.61
N TYR A 154 -4.81 -12.65 -42.83
CA TYR A 154 -3.39 -12.72 -43.14
C TYR A 154 -2.77 -11.31 -43.18
N ASN A 155 -3.58 -10.33 -43.58
CA ASN A 155 -3.16 -8.95 -43.80
C ASN A 155 -3.65 -7.99 -42.70
N TYR A 156 -4.68 -8.34 -41.92
CA TYR A 156 -5.32 -7.45 -40.93
C TYR A 156 -5.69 -8.20 -39.63
N SER A 157 -5.94 -7.44 -38.56
CA SER A 157 -6.33 -7.98 -37.25
C SER A 157 -7.74 -8.57 -37.25
N HIS A 158 -8.61 -8.08 -38.16
CA HIS A 158 -9.98 -8.52 -38.38
C HIS A 158 -10.23 -8.85 -39.85
N HIS A 159 -11.20 -9.72 -40.13
CA HIS A 159 -11.60 -10.04 -41.49
C HIS A 159 -12.48 -8.92 -42.08
N LEU A 160 -11.84 -7.91 -42.70
CA LEU A 160 -12.49 -6.69 -43.20
C LEU A 160 -13.73 -6.97 -44.08
N TYR A 161 -13.67 -7.95 -44.98
CA TYR A 161 -14.82 -8.31 -45.84
C TYR A 161 -16.04 -8.80 -45.04
N LEU A 162 -15.83 -9.67 -44.04
CA LEU A 162 -16.91 -10.20 -43.22
C LEU A 162 -17.52 -9.08 -42.38
N LYS A 163 -16.67 -8.33 -41.67
CA LYS A 163 -17.11 -7.37 -40.65
C LYS A 163 -17.63 -6.05 -41.23
N LEU A 164 -17.05 -5.56 -42.32
CA LEU A 164 -17.37 -4.23 -42.87
C LEU A 164 -18.29 -4.27 -44.09
N TYR A 165 -18.43 -5.42 -44.75
CA TYR A 165 -19.27 -5.55 -45.94
C TYR A 165 -20.44 -6.53 -45.73
N LEU A 166 -20.16 -7.80 -45.40
CA LEU A 166 -21.23 -8.80 -45.28
C LEU A 166 -22.09 -8.61 -44.02
N GLN A 167 -21.50 -8.31 -42.85
CA GLN A 167 -22.24 -8.16 -41.60
C GLN A 167 -23.27 -7.00 -41.63
N PRO A 168 -22.94 -5.78 -42.13
CA PRO A 168 -23.93 -4.71 -42.28
C PRO A 168 -25.05 -5.08 -43.26
N LYS A 169 -24.73 -5.72 -44.39
CA LYS A 169 -25.73 -6.18 -45.36
C LYS A 169 -26.64 -7.28 -44.80
N MET A 170 -26.08 -8.21 -44.03
CA MET A 170 -26.82 -9.24 -43.33
C MET A 170 -27.80 -8.61 -42.33
N ARG A 171 -27.38 -7.57 -41.60
CA ARG A 171 -28.23 -6.80 -40.69
C ARG A 171 -29.30 -5.99 -41.44
N GLU A 172 -28.98 -5.41 -42.58
CA GLU A 172 -29.95 -4.70 -43.43
C GLU A 172 -31.03 -5.65 -43.97
N ALA A 173 -30.65 -6.83 -44.46
CA ALA A 173 -31.58 -7.88 -44.90
C ALA A 173 -32.47 -8.37 -43.74
N TYR A 174 -31.87 -8.52 -42.55
CA TYR A 174 -32.60 -8.82 -41.31
C TYR A 174 -33.63 -7.74 -40.97
N ASP A 175 -33.25 -6.45 -40.98
CA ASP A 175 -34.13 -5.33 -40.66
C ASP A 175 -35.26 -5.18 -41.69
N LYS A 176 -34.98 -5.48 -42.97
CA LYS A 176 -35.96 -5.54 -44.06
C LYS A 176 -36.88 -6.76 -44.01
N LYS A 177 -36.55 -7.76 -43.18
CA LYS A 177 -37.24 -9.06 -43.09
C LYS A 177 -37.21 -9.86 -44.40
N ASP A 178 -36.13 -9.73 -45.18
CA ASP A 178 -35.94 -10.51 -46.41
C ASP A 178 -35.16 -11.79 -46.09
N CYS A 179 -35.88 -12.90 -45.88
CA CYS A 179 -35.28 -14.20 -45.57
C CYS A 179 -34.39 -14.75 -46.69
N ALA A 180 -34.71 -14.48 -47.96
CA ALA A 180 -33.95 -15.01 -49.08
C ALA A 180 -32.62 -14.26 -49.24
N GLU A 181 -32.65 -12.93 -49.10
CA GLU A 181 -31.45 -12.10 -49.09
C GLU A 181 -30.58 -12.41 -47.87
N PHE A 182 -31.19 -12.55 -46.69
CA PHE A 182 -30.49 -12.94 -45.46
C PHE A 182 -29.79 -14.29 -45.58
N ASP A 183 -30.50 -15.34 -46.03
CA ASP A 183 -29.95 -16.69 -46.18
C ASP A 183 -28.77 -16.73 -47.17
N ALA A 184 -28.86 -15.96 -48.27
CA ALA A 184 -27.79 -15.85 -49.24
C ALA A 184 -26.52 -15.23 -48.63
N ILE A 185 -26.67 -14.10 -47.92
CA ILE A 185 -25.56 -13.40 -47.27
C ILE A 185 -24.99 -14.23 -46.11
N PHE A 186 -25.84 -14.89 -45.32
CA PHE A 186 -25.42 -15.72 -44.19
C PHE A 186 -24.60 -16.93 -44.66
N ARG A 187 -25.04 -17.60 -45.73
CA ARG A 187 -24.27 -18.67 -46.35
C ARG A 187 -22.93 -18.18 -46.88
N GLU A 188 -22.89 -17.00 -47.51
CA GLU A 188 -21.65 -16.40 -47.99
C GLU A 188 -20.69 -16.08 -46.84
N TYR A 189 -21.19 -15.47 -45.76
CA TYR A 189 -20.42 -15.15 -44.56
C TYR A 189 -19.80 -16.42 -43.96
N PHE A 190 -20.62 -17.46 -43.76
CA PHE A 190 -20.18 -18.72 -43.17
C PHE A 190 -19.08 -19.39 -44.01
N ILE A 191 -19.26 -19.44 -45.34
CA ILE A 191 -18.26 -20.01 -46.25
C ILE A 191 -16.96 -19.20 -46.23
N ALA A 192 -17.03 -17.88 -46.32
CA ALA A 192 -15.86 -17.01 -46.30
C ALA A 192 -15.08 -17.18 -44.97
N CYS A 193 -15.78 -17.27 -43.84
CA CYS A 193 -15.17 -17.56 -42.53
C CYS A 193 -14.46 -18.92 -42.52
N LEU A 194 -15.11 -19.98 -43.01
CA LEU A 194 -14.50 -21.32 -43.10
C LEU A 194 -13.34 -21.39 -44.09
N GLN A 195 -13.36 -20.59 -45.15
CA GLN A 195 -12.38 -20.65 -46.23
C GLN A 195 -11.05 -20.02 -45.82
N ASP A 196 -11.09 -18.94 -45.03
CA ASP A 196 -9.91 -18.44 -44.32
C ASP A 196 -9.32 -19.55 -43.41
N HIS A 197 -10.20 -20.32 -42.79
CA HIS A 197 -9.85 -21.40 -41.87
C HIS A 197 -9.20 -22.65 -42.51
N ASN A 198 -9.23 -22.76 -43.84
CA ASN A 198 -8.65 -23.84 -44.63
C ASN A 198 -7.15 -23.60 -44.98
N LYS A 199 -6.59 -22.42 -44.66
CA LYS A 199 -5.17 -22.12 -44.88
C LYS A 199 -4.34 -22.40 -43.63
N LYS A 200 -3.10 -22.89 -43.84
CA LYS A 200 -2.15 -23.13 -42.74
C LYS A 200 -1.39 -21.83 -42.44
N ILE A 201 -1.38 -21.40 -41.17
CA ILE A 201 -0.71 -20.17 -40.77
C ILE A 201 0.54 -20.50 -39.97
N HIS A 202 1.70 -20.08 -40.47
CA HIS A 202 3.00 -20.19 -39.81
C HIS A 202 3.40 -18.81 -39.29
N ASN A 203 3.34 -18.61 -37.97
CA ASN A 203 3.72 -17.39 -37.26
C ASN A 203 2.75 -16.20 -37.44
N ARG A 204 1.61 -16.21 -36.73
CA ARG A 204 1.02 -14.93 -36.31
C ARG A 204 1.90 -14.40 -35.18
N ARG A 205 2.51 -13.21 -35.34
CA ARG A 205 2.98 -12.44 -34.19
C ARG A 205 1.74 -11.85 -33.53
N ASP A 206 1.17 -12.59 -32.59
CA ASP A 206 0.30 -11.98 -31.62
C ASP A 206 1.21 -11.25 -30.63
N LYS A 207 1.15 -9.92 -30.58
CA LYS A 207 2.05 -9.10 -29.74
C LYS A 207 1.87 -9.38 -28.24
N PHE A 208 0.89 -10.20 -27.82
CA PHE A 208 0.60 -10.44 -26.42
C PHE A 208 0.93 -11.82 -25.85
N ASN A 209 1.16 -12.90 -26.61
CA ASN A 209 1.48 -14.21 -25.99
C ASN A 209 2.14 -15.28 -26.90
N GLY A 210 2.95 -14.89 -27.89
CA GLY A 210 3.78 -15.82 -28.65
C GLY A 210 3.22 -16.20 -30.03
N ALA A 211 3.94 -17.07 -30.74
CA ALA A 211 3.61 -17.48 -32.10
C ALA A 211 2.37 -18.37 -32.12
N LEU A 212 1.31 -17.95 -32.79
CA LEU A 212 0.15 -18.83 -33.00
C LEU A 212 0.46 -19.81 -34.13
N TYR A 213 0.39 -21.10 -33.80
CA TYR A 213 0.45 -22.19 -34.76
C TYR A 213 -0.96 -22.70 -34.98
N ARG A 214 -1.50 -22.43 -36.17
CA ARG A 214 -2.82 -22.89 -36.53
C ARG A 214 -2.72 -23.94 -37.62
N THR A 215 -3.34 -25.10 -37.38
CA THR A 215 -3.43 -26.17 -38.37
C THR A 215 -4.62 -25.87 -39.30
N ALA A 216 -4.42 -26.04 -40.60
CA ALA A 216 -5.46 -25.82 -41.60
C ALA A 216 -6.61 -26.82 -41.42
N LEU A 217 -7.85 -26.36 -41.52
CA LEU A 217 -9.01 -27.26 -41.65
C LEU A 217 -8.88 -28.01 -42.98
N PRO A 218 -8.82 -29.36 -43.01
CA PRO A 218 -8.71 -30.09 -44.25
C PRO A 218 -9.89 -29.81 -45.20
N GLN A 219 -9.64 -29.77 -46.51
CA GLN A 219 -10.69 -29.53 -47.52
C GLN A 219 -11.88 -30.49 -47.37
N GLU A 220 -11.64 -31.76 -47.02
CA GLU A 220 -12.71 -32.74 -46.78
C GLU A 220 -13.59 -32.38 -45.57
N ALA A 221 -12.99 -31.85 -44.51
CA ALA A 221 -13.73 -31.37 -43.35
C ALA A 221 -14.50 -30.09 -43.69
N PHE A 222 -13.89 -29.17 -44.44
CA PHE A 222 -14.56 -27.97 -44.98
C PHE A 222 -15.81 -28.34 -45.78
N ASP A 223 -15.68 -29.26 -46.75
CA ASP A 223 -16.79 -29.66 -47.63
C ASP A 223 -17.95 -30.29 -46.83
N ARG A 224 -17.63 -31.15 -45.85
CA ARG A 224 -18.64 -31.76 -44.96
C ARG A 224 -19.29 -30.75 -44.03
N PHE A 225 -18.55 -29.77 -43.55
CA PHE A 225 -19.07 -28.69 -42.72
C PHE A 225 -20.07 -27.83 -43.51
N VAL A 226 -19.73 -27.46 -44.75
CA VAL A 226 -20.64 -26.75 -45.66
C VAL A 226 -21.86 -27.61 -46.00
N ALA A 227 -21.70 -28.92 -46.21
CA ALA A 227 -22.81 -29.84 -46.47
C ALA A 227 -23.79 -29.95 -45.29
N LEU A 228 -23.29 -29.99 -44.05
CA LEU A 228 -24.12 -29.94 -42.84
C LEU A 228 -24.90 -28.61 -42.76
N PHE A 229 -24.24 -27.49 -43.06
CA PHE A 229 -24.86 -26.17 -43.05
C PHE A 229 -25.94 -26.02 -44.14
N ASP A 230 -25.68 -26.53 -45.35
CA ASP A 230 -26.64 -26.56 -46.47
C ASP A 230 -27.80 -27.54 -46.27
N GLY A 231 -27.70 -28.43 -45.27
CA GLY A 231 -28.70 -29.46 -44.95
C GLY A 231 -28.61 -30.72 -45.80
N THR A 232 -27.50 -30.91 -46.52
CA THR A 232 -27.25 -32.05 -47.41
C THR A 232 -26.29 -33.10 -46.84
N GLY A 233 -25.68 -32.85 -45.68
CA GLY A 233 -24.74 -33.74 -44.99
C GLY A 233 -25.40 -34.80 -44.10
N ASN A 234 -24.64 -35.83 -43.71
CA ASN A 234 -25.05 -36.85 -42.75
C ASN A 234 -24.72 -36.42 -41.32
N TRP A 235 -25.75 -36.04 -40.55
CA TRP A 235 -25.60 -35.55 -39.18
C TRP A 235 -24.93 -36.51 -38.20
N GLU A 236 -25.01 -37.82 -38.41
CA GLU A 236 -24.38 -38.80 -37.50
C GLU A 236 -22.87 -38.91 -37.73
N THR A 237 -22.44 -38.93 -38.99
CA THR A 237 -21.02 -39.20 -39.33
C THR A 237 -20.22 -37.94 -39.65
N ASP A 238 -20.85 -36.96 -40.27
CA ASP A 238 -20.12 -35.78 -40.77
C ASP A 238 -19.83 -34.80 -39.64
N LEU A 239 -20.71 -34.68 -38.64
CA LEU A 239 -20.49 -33.79 -37.50
C LEU A 239 -19.37 -34.31 -36.60
N GLU A 240 -19.34 -35.62 -36.32
CA GLU A 240 -18.25 -36.28 -35.59
C GLU A 240 -16.92 -36.12 -36.33
N PHE A 241 -16.92 -36.30 -37.65
CA PHE A 241 -15.73 -36.09 -38.47
C PHE A 241 -15.25 -34.63 -38.43
N VAL A 242 -16.15 -33.65 -38.63
CA VAL A 242 -15.81 -32.22 -38.56
C VAL A 242 -15.22 -31.88 -37.19
N ALA A 243 -15.86 -32.32 -36.10
CA ALA A 243 -15.36 -32.13 -34.74
C ALA A 243 -13.93 -32.68 -34.58
N SER A 244 -13.65 -33.88 -35.10
CA SER A 244 -12.32 -34.49 -35.03
C SER A 244 -11.21 -33.72 -35.78
N GLN A 245 -11.58 -32.90 -36.76
CA GLN A 245 -10.63 -32.16 -37.62
C GLN A 245 -10.47 -30.69 -37.19
N LEU A 246 -11.31 -30.18 -36.29
CA LEU A 246 -11.14 -28.86 -35.70
C LEU A 246 -10.02 -28.92 -34.66
N ALA A 247 -8.98 -28.10 -34.85
CA ALA A 247 -7.83 -28.07 -33.93
C ALA A 247 -8.24 -27.56 -32.54
N THR A 248 -7.90 -28.31 -31.49
CA THR A 248 -7.98 -27.87 -30.09
C THR A 248 -6.63 -27.32 -29.65
N ASP A 249 -6.56 -26.05 -29.25
CA ASP A 249 -5.31 -25.44 -28.82
C ASP A 249 -5.07 -25.75 -27.33
N LYS A 250 -4.04 -26.54 -27.02
CA LYS A 250 -3.69 -26.90 -25.64
C LYS A 250 -2.85 -25.83 -24.93
N ASP A 251 -2.25 -24.90 -25.68
CA ASP A 251 -1.18 -24.03 -25.17
C ASP A 251 -1.59 -22.55 -25.05
N ARG A 252 -2.73 -22.13 -25.64
CA ARG A 252 -3.18 -20.72 -25.64
C ARG A 252 -3.62 -20.16 -24.28
N TYR A 253 -4.10 -21.01 -23.38
CA TYR A 253 -4.59 -20.61 -22.05
C TYR A 253 -3.79 -21.33 -20.95
N SER A 254 -2.67 -20.74 -20.54
CA SER A 254 -1.76 -21.29 -19.54
C SER A 254 -2.30 -21.34 -18.09
N SER A 255 -3.62 -21.34 -17.89
CA SER A 255 -4.23 -21.56 -16.57
C SER A 255 -5.60 -22.23 -16.57
N SER A 256 -6.16 -22.61 -17.73
CA SER A 256 -7.38 -23.41 -17.78
C SER A 256 -7.23 -24.51 -18.82
N GLU A 257 -7.12 -25.75 -18.35
CA GLU A 257 -7.06 -26.96 -19.17
C GLU A 257 -8.38 -27.22 -19.94
N LYS A 258 -8.75 -26.39 -20.91
CA LYS A 258 -9.92 -26.66 -21.77
C LYS A 258 -9.47 -26.86 -23.22
N GLU A 259 -9.67 -28.07 -23.74
CA GLU A 259 -9.56 -28.38 -25.17
C GLU A 259 -10.75 -27.71 -25.89
N GLU A 260 -10.61 -26.45 -26.27
CA GLU A 260 -11.67 -25.72 -27.00
C GLU A 260 -11.32 -25.63 -28.50
N PHE A 261 -12.33 -25.76 -29.36
CA PHE A 261 -12.15 -25.67 -30.82
C PHE A 261 -11.72 -24.25 -31.22
N THR A 262 -10.57 -24.14 -31.88
CA THR A 262 -9.99 -22.86 -32.31
C THR A 262 -10.92 -22.01 -33.17
N LEU A 263 -11.72 -22.63 -34.05
CA LEU A 263 -12.73 -21.96 -34.88
C LEU A 263 -13.82 -21.28 -34.04
N LEU A 264 -14.29 -21.92 -32.96
CA LEU A 264 -15.35 -21.37 -32.10
C LEU A 264 -14.87 -20.17 -31.27
N HIS A 265 -13.55 -19.98 -31.19
CA HIS A 265 -12.92 -18.88 -30.46
C HIS A 265 -12.42 -17.75 -31.36
N ASP A 266 -12.53 -17.90 -32.67
CA ASP A 266 -12.30 -16.85 -33.65
C ASP A 266 -13.33 -15.73 -33.46
N GLU A 267 -12.89 -14.46 -33.41
CA GLU A 267 -13.78 -13.33 -33.06
C GLU A 267 -14.90 -13.16 -34.09
N GLU A 268 -14.63 -13.37 -35.37
CA GLU A 268 -15.59 -13.22 -36.46
C GLU A 268 -16.60 -14.37 -36.51
N PHE A 269 -16.18 -15.58 -36.12
CA PHE A 269 -17.08 -16.72 -35.95
C PHE A 269 -17.90 -16.59 -34.66
N LYS A 270 -17.31 -16.10 -33.56
CA LYS A 270 -18.04 -15.74 -32.32
C LYS A 270 -19.08 -14.67 -32.60
N GLU A 271 -18.74 -13.59 -33.29
CA GLU A 271 -19.68 -12.54 -33.65
C GLU A 271 -20.84 -13.10 -34.48
N LEU A 272 -20.56 -14.03 -35.40
CA LEU A 272 -21.60 -14.74 -36.15
C LEU A 272 -22.50 -15.57 -35.23
N ILE A 273 -21.92 -16.32 -34.29
CA ILE A 273 -22.67 -17.08 -33.28
C ILE A 273 -23.57 -16.14 -32.48
N HIS A 274 -23.02 -15.04 -31.92
CA HIS A 274 -23.79 -14.05 -31.16
C HIS A 274 -24.93 -13.46 -31.99
N PHE A 275 -24.67 -13.13 -33.26
CA PHE A 275 -25.65 -12.53 -34.14
C PHE A 275 -26.79 -13.51 -34.48
N ILE A 276 -26.47 -14.77 -34.76
CA ILE A 276 -27.46 -15.78 -35.14
C ILE A 276 -28.23 -16.32 -33.92
N LEU A 277 -27.57 -16.40 -32.77
CA LEU A 277 -28.17 -16.86 -31.50
C LEU A 277 -28.79 -15.71 -30.68
N ASP A 278 -28.94 -14.52 -31.25
CA ASP A 278 -29.79 -13.49 -30.66
C ASP A 278 -31.24 -14.02 -30.59
N LEU A 279 -31.82 -14.07 -29.39
CA LEU A 279 -33.16 -14.62 -29.13
C LEU A 279 -34.23 -14.00 -30.03
N ASP A 280 -34.11 -12.70 -30.33
CA ASP A 280 -35.06 -11.99 -31.19
C ASP A 280 -34.91 -12.37 -32.67
N LEU A 281 -33.71 -12.71 -33.10
CA LEU A 281 -33.41 -13.15 -34.47
C LEU A 281 -33.82 -14.61 -34.69
N PHE A 282 -33.51 -15.49 -33.73
CA PHE A 282 -33.88 -16.91 -33.78
C PHE A 282 -35.40 -17.10 -33.86
N HIS A 283 -36.18 -16.30 -33.11
CA HIS A 283 -37.65 -16.33 -33.19
C HIS A 283 -38.21 -15.78 -34.50
N ARG A 284 -37.54 -14.80 -35.14
CA ARG A 284 -38.02 -14.14 -36.37
C ARG A 284 -37.67 -14.90 -37.65
N PHE A 285 -36.56 -15.63 -37.66
CA PHE A 285 -36.07 -16.40 -38.81
C PHE A 285 -36.05 -17.92 -38.54
N GLY A 286 -36.91 -18.42 -37.65
CA GLY A 286 -37.00 -19.84 -37.31
C GLY A 286 -37.31 -20.78 -38.49
N ASP A 287 -37.86 -20.24 -39.59
CA ASP A 287 -38.09 -20.97 -40.85
C ASP A 287 -36.84 -21.04 -41.77
N SER A 288 -35.76 -20.31 -41.44
CA SER A 288 -34.49 -20.41 -42.16
C SER A 288 -33.83 -21.74 -41.86
N LYS A 289 -33.65 -22.56 -42.91
CA LYS A 289 -32.90 -23.82 -42.80
C LYS A 289 -31.45 -23.58 -42.36
N TYR A 290 -30.86 -22.44 -42.73
CA TYR A 290 -29.47 -22.12 -42.41
C TYR A 290 -29.30 -21.77 -40.94
N VAL A 291 -30.21 -20.98 -40.38
CA VAL A 291 -30.24 -20.69 -38.93
C VAL A 291 -30.41 -21.98 -38.14
N TYR A 292 -31.39 -22.82 -38.51
CA TYR A 292 -31.64 -24.09 -37.85
C TYR A 292 -30.43 -25.05 -37.90
N ASN A 293 -29.85 -25.25 -39.08
CA ASN A 293 -28.70 -26.14 -39.26
C ASN A 293 -27.47 -25.61 -38.52
N PHE A 294 -27.21 -24.30 -38.56
CA PHE A 294 -26.11 -23.69 -37.83
C PHE A 294 -26.26 -23.89 -36.32
N SER A 295 -27.45 -23.62 -35.76
CA SER A 295 -27.71 -23.86 -34.34
C SER A 295 -27.50 -25.32 -33.95
N LYS A 296 -27.91 -26.28 -34.80
CA LYS A 296 -27.70 -27.72 -34.56
C LYS A 296 -26.20 -28.10 -34.62
N ILE A 297 -25.44 -27.50 -35.52
CA ILE A 297 -23.97 -27.69 -35.59
C ILE A 297 -23.32 -27.16 -34.32
N ILE A 298 -23.57 -25.91 -33.93
CA ILE A 298 -22.94 -25.30 -32.75
C ILE A 298 -23.26 -26.12 -31.49
N LEU A 299 -24.51 -26.56 -31.35
CA LEU A 299 -24.94 -27.43 -30.26
C LEU A 299 -24.14 -28.75 -30.17
N GLY A 300 -23.86 -29.38 -31.30
CA GLY A 300 -23.12 -30.64 -31.33
C GLY A 300 -21.60 -30.50 -31.26
N LEU A 301 -21.06 -29.30 -31.53
CA LEU A 301 -19.64 -29.01 -31.37
C LEU A 301 -19.30 -28.53 -29.95
N ASP A 302 -20.07 -27.59 -29.39
CA ASP A 302 -19.81 -27.04 -28.06
C ASP A 302 -21.09 -26.49 -27.41
N ILE A 303 -21.74 -27.35 -26.60
CA ILE A 303 -22.95 -26.99 -25.87
C ILE A 303 -22.71 -25.85 -24.86
N LYS A 304 -21.49 -25.69 -24.32
CA LYS A 304 -21.16 -24.63 -23.36
C LYS A 304 -21.23 -23.27 -24.04
N THR A 305 -20.60 -23.14 -25.22
CA THR A 305 -20.70 -21.91 -26.03
C THR A 305 -22.17 -21.60 -26.36
N TRP A 306 -22.97 -22.60 -26.70
CA TRP A 306 -24.40 -22.41 -27.00
C TRP A 306 -25.22 -21.93 -25.78
N ILE A 307 -24.97 -22.54 -24.60
CA ILE A 307 -25.63 -22.17 -23.34
C ILE A 307 -25.25 -20.74 -22.90
N ASP A 308 -23.96 -20.40 -22.97
CA ASP A 308 -23.45 -19.07 -22.62
C ASP A 308 -24.06 -17.99 -23.53
N GLN A 309 -24.32 -18.31 -24.80
CA GLN A 309 -24.82 -17.38 -25.81
C GLN A 309 -26.34 -17.19 -25.79
N LEU A 310 -27.11 -18.27 -25.64
CA LEU A 310 -28.58 -18.20 -25.57
C LEU A 310 -29.11 -17.80 -24.19
N ARG A 311 -28.21 -17.64 -23.21
CA ARG A 311 -28.55 -17.22 -21.85
C ARG A 311 -29.58 -18.15 -21.18
N PHE A 312 -29.58 -19.44 -21.52
CA PHE A 312 -30.51 -20.42 -20.94
C PHE A 312 -30.39 -20.54 -19.44
N PHE A 313 -29.28 -20.09 -18.86
CA PHE A 313 -29.17 -19.90 -17.42
C PHE A 313 -28.74 -18.46 -17.08
N SER A 314 -29.52 -17.46 -17.49
CA SER A 314 -29.19 -16.04 -17.24
C SER A 314 -28.96 -15.68 -15.76
N SER A 315 -29.39 -16.55 -14.85
CA SER A 315 -29.28 -16.40 -13.40
C SER A 315 -27.92 -16.80 -12.81
N TYR A 316 -26.96 -17.33 -13.59
CA TYR A 316 -25.55 -17.48 -13.16
C TYR A 316 -24.65 -16.37 -13.71
N ASN A 317 -23.75 -15.85 -12.86
CA ASN A 317 -22.69 -14.92 -13.25
C ASN A 317 -21.33 -15.59 -13.08
N TYR A 318 -20.79 -16.19 -14.14
CA TYR A 318 -19.45 -16.80 -14.29
C TYR A 318 -19.10 -17.94 -13.32
N CYS A 319 -19.23 -17.71 -12.02
CA CYS A 319 -18.86 -18.61 -10.93
C CYS A 319 -19.81 -18.54 -9.72
N ALA A 320 -20.93 -17.80 -9.80
CA ALA A 320 -21.86 -17.64 -8.69
C ALA A 320 -23.31 -17.52 -9.16
N PHE A 321 -24.23 -18.07 -8.37
CA PHE A 321 -25.67 -17.84 -8.47
C PHE A 321 -26.27 -17.74 -7.06
N LYS A 322 -27.31 -16.93 -6.90
CA LYS A 322 -27.91 -16.66 -5.57
C LYS A 322 -29.00 -17.66 -5.18
N ASN A 323 -29.67 -18.28 -6.14
CA ASN A 323 -30.81 -19.17 -5.89
C ASN A 323 -30.78 -20.39 -6.82
N ALA A 324 -30.62 -21.57 -6.24
CA ALA A 324 -30.62 -22.83 -7.00
C ALA A 324 -31.97 -23.13 -7.67
N ASN A 325 -33.10 -22.66 -7.10
CA ASN A 325 -34.42 -22.88 -7.67
C ASN A 325 -34.61 -22.13 -9.00
N THR A 326 -34.03 -20.94 -9.14
CA THR A 326 -34.12 -20.18 -10.40
C THR A 326 -33.39 -20.91 -11.53
N LEU A 327 -32.24 -21.54 -11.25
CA LEU A 327 -31.55 -22.40 -12.22
C LEU A 327 -32.36 -23.66 -12.57
N MET A 328 -33.13 -24.21 -11.61
CA MET A 328 -34.02 -25.34 -11.87
C MET A 328 -35.21 -24.93 -12.77
N GLU A 329 -35.76 -23.72 -12.61
CA GLU A 329 -36.80 -23.18 -13.48
C GLU A 329 -36.26 -22.95 -14.91
N GLU A 330 -35.09 -22.34 -15.02
CA GLU A 330 -34.37 -22.16 -16.29
C GLU A 330 -34.05 -23.50 -16.98
N LEU A 331 -33.67 -24.53 -16.21
CA LEU A 331 -33.49 -25.89 -16.70
C LEU A 331 -34.79 -26.49 -17.24
N ASP A 332 -35.91 -26.33 -16.51
CA ASP A 332 -37.22 -26.82 -16.94
C ASP A 332 -37.66 -26.16 -18.26
N ASP A 333 -37.43 -24.85 -18.42
CA ASP A 333 -37.72 -24.12 -19.66
C ASP A 333 -36.84 -24.57 -20.84
N ALA A 334 -35.54 -24.78 -20.59
CA ALA A 334 -34.62 -25.31 -21.60
C ALA A 334 -35.00 -26.73 -22.05
N ILE A 335 -35.34 -27.62 -21.11
CA ILE A 335 -35.83 -28.98 -21.40
C ILE A 335 -37.14 -28.94 -22.18
N LYS A 336 -38.05 -28.03 -21.83
CA LYS A 336 -39.34 -27.89 -22.53
C LYS A 336 -39.16 -27.48 -23.99
N LEU A 337 -38.20 -26.60 -24.27
CA LEU A 337 -37.86 -26.16 -25.62
C LEU A 337 -37.09 -27.24 -26.40
N TYR A 338 -36.20 -27.98 -25.72
CA TYR A 338 -35.35 -29.01 -26.33
C TYR A 338 -35.33 -30.33 -25.52
N PRO A 339 -36.41 -31.12 -25.55
CA PRO A 339 -36.53 -32.31 -24.68
C PRO A 339 -35.47 -33.38 -24.93
N ALA A 340 -34.98 -33.50 -26.16
CA ALA A 340 -33.94 -34.45 -26.54
C ALA A 340 -32.57 -34.15 -25.90
N LEU A 341 -32.39 -32.94 -25.34
CA LEU A 341 -31.12 -32.46 -24.78
C LEU A 341 -31.11 -32.41 -23.25
N GLN A 342 -32.16 -32.93 -22.59
CA GLN A 342 -32.28 -32.93 -21.13
C GLN A 342 -31.01 -33.43 -20.43
N THR A 343 -30.47 -34.57 -20.86
CA THR A 343 -29.27 -35.15 -20.27
C THR A 343 -28.06 -34.22 -20.41
N SER A 344 -27.90 -33.57 -21.56
CA SER A 344 -26.79 -32.65 -21.83
C SER A 344 -26.87 -31.35 -21.00
N PHE A 345 -28.08 -30.83 -20.75
CA PHE A 345 -28.26 -29.68 -19.85
C PHE A 345 -27.92 -30.03 -18.39
N ILE A 346 -28.34 -31.21 -17.92
CA ILE A 346 -28.02 -31.67 -16.57
C ILE A 346 -26.50 -31.88 -16.44
N GLN A 347 -25.87 -32.52 -17.43
CA GLN A 347 -24.41 -32.69 -17.47
C GLN A 347 -23.65 -31.36 -17.39
N TYR A 348 -24.09 -30.35 -18.13
CA TYR A 348 -23.50 -29.02 -18.05
C TYR A 348 -23.56 -28.44 -16.63
N LEU A 349 -24.72 -28.49 -15.96
CA LEU A 349 -24.87 -28.00 -14.59
C LEU A 349 -24.01 -28.79 -13.60
N MET A 350 -23.87 -30.10 -13.79
CA MET A 350 -23.02 -30.95 -12.95
C MET A 350 -21.53 -30.61 -13.12
N ASN A 351 -21.08 -30.40 -14.36
CA ASN A 351 -19.72 -29.95 -14.66
C ASN A 351 -19.47 -28.54 -14.08
N TYR A 352 -20.47 -27.66 -14.12
CA TYR A 352 -20.42 -26.34 -13.51
C TYR A 352 -20.30 -26.41 -11.98
N ILE A 353 -21.09 -27.26 -11.31
CA ILE A 353 -20.98 -27.50 -9.86
C ILE A 353 -19.57 -27.98 -9.50
N SER A 354 -19.02 -28.92 -10.28
CA SER A 354 -17.67 -29.43 -10.07
C SER A 354 -16.61 -28.33 -10.22
N GLN A 355 -16.71 -27.48 -11.24
CA GLN A 355 -15.71 -26.42 -11.48
C GLN A 355 -15.82 -25.24 -10.50
N HIS A 356 -17.01 -24.95 -9.99
CA HIS A 356 -17.28 -23.70 -9.26
C HIS A 356 -17.71 -23.88 -7.80
N TYR A 357 -17.68 -25.10 -7.27
CA TYR A 357 -18.11 -25.38 -5.90
C TYR A 357 -17.53 -24.40 -4.86
N HIS A 358 -16.23 -24.09 -4.94
CA HIS A 358 -15.56 -23.18 -4.00
C HIS A 358 -15.79 -21.68 -4.30
N CYS A 359 -16.28 -21.32 -5.49
CA CYS A 359 -16.43 -19.93 -5.92
C CYS A 359 -17.48 -19.16 -5.09
N CYS A 360 -18.50 -19.83 -4.55
CA CYS A 360 -19.49 -19.21 -3.67
C CYS A 360 -18.91 -18.71 -2.34
N LEU A 361 -17.69 -19.11 -1.97
CA LEU A 361 -17.02 -18.67 -0.76
C LEU A 361 -16.31 -17.31 -0.93
N ARG A 362 -16.17 -16.82 -2.17
CA ARG A 362 -15.50 -15.54 -2.50
C ARG A 362 -16.12 -14.30 -1.86
N ASN A 363 -17.43 -14.34 -1.59
CA ASN A 363 -18.18 -13.21 -1.06
C ASN A 363 -18.15 -13.11 0.48
N TYR A 364 -17.55 -14.09 1.15
CA TYR A 364 -17.43 -14.06 2.59
C TYR A 364 -16.01 -13.66 2.95
N GLU A 365 -15.88 -12.55 3.67
CA GLU A 365 -14.61 -12.18 4.30
C GLU A 365 -14.10 -13.30 5.18
N THR A 366 -15.00 -14.06 5.84
CA THR A 366 -14.68 -15.24 6.65
C THR A 366 -15.57 -16.48 6.37
N PRO A 367 -15.23 -17.40 5.43
CA PRO A 367 -15.93 -18.66 5.24
C PRO A 367 -15.91 -19.54 6.49
N LYS A 368 -17.08 -19.84 7.05
CA LYS A 368 -17.28 -20.77 8.17
C LYS A 368 -17.86 -22.09 7.66
N ALA A 369 -17.83 -23.13 8.51
CA ALA A 369 -18.41 -24.44 8.19
C ALA A 369 -19.88 -24.37 7.70
N GLU A 370 -20.65 -23.42 8.21
CA GLU A 370 -22.03 -23.17 7.78
C GLU A 370 -22.13 -22.70 6.31
N HIS A 371 -21.13 -21.99 5.78
CA HIS A 371 -21.13 -21.53 4.39
C HIS A 371 -20.88 -22.69 3.40
N PHE A 372 -20.11 -23.71 3.79
CA PHE A 372 -19.96 -24.94 3.00
C PHE A 372 -21.25 -25.76 3.00
N THR A 373 -21.92 -25.84 4.16
CA THR A 373 -23.19 -26.58 4.29
C THR A 373 -24.33 -25.89 3.55
N ASN A 374 -24.32 -24.55 3.51
CA ASN A 374 -25.29 -23.70 2.81
C ASN A 374 -24.85 -23.31 1.39
N ASN A 375 -23.88 -24.02 0.81
CA ASN A 375 -23.34 -23.69 -0.51
C ASN A 375 -24.44 -23.80 -1.59
N PRO A 376 -24.69 -22.74 -2.40
CA PRO A 376 -25.67 -22.76 -3.48
C PRO A 376 -25.48 -23.89 -4.49
N HIS A 377 -24.24 -24.26 -4.81
CA HIS A 377 -23.94 -25.39 -5.70
C HIS A 377 -24.34 -26.74 -5.08
N LEU A 378 -24.15 -26.90 -3.76
CA LEU A 378 -24.61 -28.07 -3.03
C LEU A 378 -26.14 -28.14 -3.00
N GLN A 379 -26.81 -27.00 -2.84
CA GLN A 379 -28.27 -26.91 -2.91
C GLN A 379 -28.80 -27.27 -4.30
N LEU A 380 -28.16 -26.78 -5.38
CA LEU A 380 -28.52 -27.16 -6.74
C LEU A 380 -28.35 -28.66 -6.99
N LEU A 381 -27.25 -29.25 -6.52
CA LEU A 381 -27.05 -30.71 -6.63
C LEU A 381 -28.15 -31.49 -5.90
N LYS A 382 -28.57 -31.04 -4.71
CA LYS A 382 -29.70 -31.64 -3.98
C LYS A 382 -31.00 -31.56 -4.77
N LEU A 383 -31.33 -30.39 -5.33
CA LEU A 383 -32.54 -30.21 -6.15
C LEU A 383 -32.53 -31.10 -7.41
N LEU A 384 -31.38 -31.23 -8.08
CA LEU A 384 -31.21 -32.14 -9.22
C LEU A 384 -31.46 -33.60 -8.79
N CYS A 385 -30.94 -34.01 -7.64
CA CYS A 385 -31.15 -35.35 -7.09
C CYS A 385 -32.61 -35.61 -6.70
N GLU A 386 -33.28 -34.64 -6.07
CA GLU A 386 -34.70 -34.72 -5.72
C GLU A 386 -35.59 -34.83 -6.95
N ARG A 387 -35.26 -34.09 -8.02
CA ARG A 387 -36.06 -34.03 -9.25
C ARG A 387 -35.88 -35.24 -10.15
N PHE A 388 -34.63 -35.64 -10.39
CA PHE A 388 -34.31 -36.66 -11.38
C PHE A 388 -33.86 -38.00 -10.78
N GLY A 389 -33.67 -38.05 -9.46
CA GLY A 389 -33.16 -39.21 -8.73
C GLY A 389 -31.64 -39.22 -8.66
N ALA A 390 -31.09 -39.32 -7.45
CA ALA A 390 -29.64 -39.27 -7.21
C ALA A 390 -28.85 -40.36 -7.97
N THR A 391 -29.45 -41.53 -8.17
CA THR A 391 -28.90 -42.63 -8.99
C THR A 391 -28.79 -42.27 -10.48
N ASN A 392 -29.79 -41.57 -11.02
CA ASN A 392 -29.75 -41.11 -12.41
C ASN A 392 -28.78 -39.95 -12.59
N ILE A 393 -28.70 -39.03 -11.61
CA ILE A 393 -27.70 -37.97 -11.58
C ILE A 393 -26.28 -38.56 -11.57
N TRP A 394 -26.04 -39.59 -10.76
CA TRP A 394 -24.78 -40.35 -10.79
C TRP A 394 -24.49 -40.92 -12.18
N ASP A 395 -25.46 -41.59 -12.81
CA ASP A 395 -25.26 -42.25 -14.11
C ASP A 395 -25.13 -41.25 -15.28
N TRP A 396 -25.74 -40.07 -15.18
CA TRP A 396 -25.67 -39.02 -16.20
C TRP A 396 -24.42 -38.16 -16.11
N TYR A 397 -23.74 -38.12 -14.96
CA TYR A 397 -22.47 -37.42 -14.84
C TYR A 397 -21.42 -38.07 -15.75
N TYR A 398 -21.17 -37.43 -16.90
CA TYR A 398 -20.12 -37.83 -17.82
C TYR A 398 -18.87 -36.99 -17.53
N ASN A 399 -17.82 -37.62 -17.02
CA ASN A 399 -16.52 -36.97 -16.98
C ASN A 399 -15.95 -36.99 -18.41
N ASP A 400 -15.92 -35.83 -19.07
CA ASP A 400 -15.47 -35.61 -20.46
C ASP A 400 -14.06 -36.14 -20.77
N ASN A 401 -13.33 -36.63 -19.77
CA ASN A 401 -12.12 -37.38 -20.02
C ASN A 401 -11.94 -38.54 -19.03
N PRO A 402 -12.17 -39.81 -19.43
CA PRO A 402 -11.95 -40.97 -18.56
C PRO A 402 -10.49 -41.14 -18.14
N THR A 403 -9.54 -40.33 -18.64
CA THR A 403 -8.13 -40.34 -18.22
C THR A 403 -7.75 -39.24 -17.23
N LYS A 404 -8.63 -38.25 -16.97
CA LYS A 404 -8.38 -37.11 -16.07
C LYS A 404 -9.52 -36.89 -15.05
N PRO A 405 -9.60 -37.66 -13.95
CA PRO A 405 -10.52 -37.39 -12.85
C PRO A 405 -10.05 -36.26 -11.92
N GLU A 406 -9.57 -35.14 -12.48
CA GLU A 406 -9.01 -34.02 -11.71
C GLU A 406 -10.07 -33.28 -10.87
N CYS A 407 -11.35 -33.48 -11.18
CA CYS A 407 -12.48 -32.78 -10.57
C CYS A 407 -13.63 -33.75 -10.28
N ASP A 408 -13.38 -34.78 -9.47
CA ASP A 408 -14.42 -35.73 -9.06
C ASP A 408 -15.12 -35.38 -7.75
N ILE A 409 -15.45 -34.10 -7.62
CA ILE A 409 -16.31 -33.53 -6.57
C ILE A 409 -17.59 -34.30 -6.39
N ILE A 410 -18.20 -34.61 -7.52
CA ILE A 410 -19.62 -34.86 -7.59
C ILE A 410 -19.95 -36.20 -6.94
N HIS A 411 -19.16 -37.26 -7.20
CA HIS A 411 -19.40 -38.56 -6.57
C HIS A 411 -19.22 -38.50 -5.04
N GLY A 412 -18.28 -37.69 -4.54
CA GLY A 412 -18.12 -37.45 -3.10
C GLY A 412 -19.32 -36.71 -2.49
N LEU A 413 -19.76 -35.61 -3.13
CA LEU A 413 -20.93 -34.85 -2.69
C LEU A 413 -22.22 -35.67 -2.78
N LEU A 414 -22.43 -36.44 -3.84
CA LEU A 414 -23.60 -37.30 -4.04
C LEU A 414 -23.71 -38.35 -2.93
N ALA A 415 -22.59 -38.97 -2.54
CA ALA A 415 -22.55 -39.91 -1.43
C ALA A 415 -22.81 -39.23 -0.08
N GLN A 416 -22.48 -37.94 0.07
CA GLN A 416 -22.71 -37.18 1.31
C GLN A 416 -24.14 -36.66 1.46
N ILE A 417 -24.79 -36.23 0.37
CA ILE A 417 -26.12 -35.60 0.43
C ILE A 417 -27.28 -36.59 0.37
N SER A 418 -27.03 -37.84 -0.01
CA SER A 418 -28.06 -38.84 -0.16
C SER A 418 -28.01 -39.87 0.97
N ASP A 419 -29.13 -40.05 1.65
CA ASP A 419 -29.31 -41.11 2.67
C ASP A 419 -29.47 -42.52 2.04
N ALA A 420 -29.47 -42.63 0.71
CA ALA A 420 -29.59 -43.90 0.00
C ALA A 420 -28.30 -44.74 0.15
N PRO A 421 -28.35 -45.93 0.79
CA PRO A 421 -27.17 -46.76 1.01
C PRO A 421 -26.51 -47.23 -0.30
N GLU A 422 -27.28 -47.33 -1.38
CA GLU A 422 -26.79 -47.69 -2.71
C GLU A 422 -25.73 -46.71 -3.26
N LEU A 423 -25.79 -45.42 -2.91
CA LEU A 423 -24.80 -44.44 -3.36
C LEU A 423 -23.49 -44.54 -2.59
N SER A 424 -23.54 -44.87 -1.30
CA SER A 424 -22.34 -45.20 -0.52
C SER A 424 -21.65 -46.44 -1.10
N GLU A 425 -22.41 -47.48 -1.44
CA GLU A 425 -21.87 -48.69 -2.07
C GLU A 425 -21.29 -48.39 -3.47
N ARG A 426 -21.97 -47.56 -4.27
CA ARG A 426 -21.45 -47.10 -5.58
C ARG A 426 -20.16 -46.29 -5.43
N LYS A 427 -20.05 -45.42 -4.41
CA LYS A 427 -18.82 -44.68 -4.12
C LYS A 427 -17.69 -45.60 -3.69
N ASP A 428 -17.96 -46.61 -2.86
CA ASP A 428 -16.97 -47.62 -2.49
C ASP A 428 -16.49 -48.40 -3.71
N LEU A 429 -17.40 -48.85 -4.59
CA LEU A 429 -17.04 -49.53 -5.82
C LEU A 429 -16.23 -48.63 -6.76
N PHE A 430 -16.59 -47.35 -6.83
CA PHE A 430 -15.85 -46.35 -7.60
C PHE A 430 -14.43 -46.16 -7.07
N ASP A 431 -14.25 -45.98 -5.76
CA ASP A 431 -12.94 -45.86 -5.12
C ASP A 431 -12.09 -47.11 -5.33
N GLN A 432 -12.69 -48.30 -5.22
CA GLN A 432 -12.01 -49.56 -5.52
C GLN A 432 -11.56 -49.65 -6.98
N ALA A 433 -12.38 -49.21 -7.94
CA ALA A 433 -12.03 -49.17 -9.35
C ALA A 433 -10.90 -48.16 -9.62
N LEU A 434 -10.96 -47.00 -8.98
CA LEU A 434 -9.96 -45.94 -9.07
C LEU A 434 -8.61 -46.42 -8.49
N LEU A 435 -8.62 -47.07 -7.32
CA LEU A 435 -7.44 -47.71 -6.74
C LEU A 435 -6.82 -48.74 -7.69
N ARG A 436 -7.62 -49.66 -8.26
CA ARG A 436 -7.14 -50.67 -9.22
C ARG A 436 -6.52 -50.04 -10.47
N LYS A 437 -7.07 -48.92 -10.93
CA LYS A 437 -6.63 -48.22 -12.14
C LYS A 437 -5.33 -47.43 -11.91
N TYR A 438 -5.20 -46.75 -10.78
CA TYR A 438 -4.12 -45.80 -10.56
C TYR A 438 -2.98 -46.30 -9.66
N ILE A 439 -3.18 -47.33 -8.82
CA ILE A 439 -2.06 -47.93 -8.05
C ILE A 439 -0.89 -48.35 -8.94
N PRO A 440 -1.09 -49.03 -10.08
CA PRO A 440 0.02 -49.38 -10.98
C PRO A 440 0.76 -48.16 -11.56
N ARG A 441 0.18 -46.96 -11.46
CA ARG A 441 0.75 -45.71 -11.96
C ARG A 441 1.35 -44.81 -10.88
N ILE A 442 1.20 -45.19 -9.60
CA ILE A 442 1.79 -44.44 -8.47
C ILE A 442 2.83 -45.25 -7.71
N THR A 443 3.03 -46.53 -8.04
CA THR A 443 4.14 -47.35 -7.53
C THR A 443 5.35 -47.26 -8.46
N LYS A 444 6.56 -47.29 -7.90
CA LYS A 444 7.78 -47.33 -8.72
C LYS A 444 8.08 -48.71 -9.30
N LYS A 445 7.57 -49.77 -8.69
CA LYS A 445 7.83 -51.16 -9.08
C LYS A 445 6.51 -51.90 -9.18
N GLU A 446 6.31 -52.59 -10.30
CA GLU A 446 5.09 -53.34 -10.58
C GLU A 446 4.80 -54.43 -9.52
N GLN A 447 5.86 -55.08 -9.00
CA GLN A 447 5.75 -56.08 -7.93
C GLN A 447 5.14 -55.55 -6.62
N ASP A 448 5.14 -54.23 -6.40
CA ASP A 448 4.62 -53.60 -5.18
C ASP A 448 3.11 -53.28 -5.30
N ASN A 449 2.52 -53.41 -6.50
CA ASN A 449 1.12 -53.05 -6.81
C ASN A 449 0.12 -53.82 -5.95
N ASP A 450 0.21 -55.15 -5.96
CA ASP A 450 -0.76 -56.02 -5.30
C ASP A 450 -0.70 -55.85 -3.78
N ALA A 451 0.51 -55.68 -3.23
CA ALA A 451 0.71 -55.46 -1.80
C ALA A 451 0.11 -54.12 -1.35
N LEU A 452 0.31 -53.04 -2.13
CA LEU A 452 -0.25 -51.73 -1.83
C LEU A 452 -1.78 -51.72 -1.97
N LEU A 453 -2.31 -52.27 -3.07
CA LEU A 453 -3.75 -52.36 -3.31
C LEU A 453 -4.43 -53.17 -2.21
N HIS A 454 -3.88 -54.33 -1.85
CA HIS A 454 -4.44 -55.17 -0.80
C HIS A 454 -4.47 -54.44 0.55
N PHE A 455 -3.37 -53.81 0.95
CA PHE A 455 -3.31 -53.04 2.20
C PHE A 455 -4.34 -51.91 2.24
N ILE A 456 -4.48 -51.13 1.16
CA ILE A 456 -5.46 -50.03 1.14
C ILE A 456 -6.88 -50.58 1.26
N LEU A 457 -7.20 -51.67 0.56
CA LEU A 457 -8.55 -52.26 0.57
C LEU A 457 -8.91 -52.94 1.91
N THR A 458 -7.98 -53.68 2.52
CA THR A 458 -8.28 -54.53 3.70
C THR A 458 -7.73 -53.99 5.01
N GLY A 459 -6.66 -53.20 4.98
CA GLY A 459 -5.89 -52.78 6.15
C GLY A 459 -4.91 -53.84 6.67
N GLU A 460 -4.84 -55.01 6.03
CA GLU A 460 -3.97 -56.12 6.43
C GLU A 460 -2.56 -55.99 5.82
N ASN A 461 -1.56 -56.62 6.45
CA ASN A 461 -0.18 -56.70 5.95
C ASN A 461 0.56 -55.35 5.83
N ALA A 462 0.36 -54.43 6.79
CA ALA A 462 1.03 -53.13 6.84
C ALA A 462 2.57 -53.21 6.70
N ASP A 463 3.20 -54.24 7.25
CA ASP A 463 4.66 -54.47 7.15
C ASP A 463 5.16 -54.62 5.71
N ARG A 464 4.32 -55.10 4.79
CA ARG A 464 4.67 -55.27 3.37
C ARG A 464 4.66 -53.95 2.60
N VAL A 465 3.90 -52.95 3.06
CA VAL A 465 3.82 -51.64 2.41
C VAL A 465 4.76 -50.59 3.01
N ALA A 466 5.34 -50.84 4.18
CA ALA A 466 6.26 -49.93 4.85
C ALA A 466 7.49 -49.52 4.00
N LYS A 467 7.89 -50.33 3.01
CA LYS A 467 9.04 -50.07 2.13
C LYS A 467 8.67 -49.69 0.69
N VAL A 468 7.39 -49.62 0.37
CA VAL A 468 6.91 -49.32 -0.98
C VAL A 468 7.27 -47.88 -1.35
N ALA A 469 7.88 -47.73 -2.53
CA ALA A 469 8.28 -46.44 -3.06
C ALA A 469 7.25 -45.98 -4.11
N LEU A 470 6.73 -44.77 -3.92
CA LEU A 470 5.71 -44.17 -4.78
C LEU A 470 6.32 -43.22 -5.82
N ASP A 471 5.55 -42.88 -6.85
CA ASP A 471 5.86 -41.93 -7.94
C ASP A 471 4.77 -40.84 -8.06
N ASN A 472 5.15 -39.67 -8.60
CA ASN A 472 4.29 -38.47 -8.60
C ASN A 472 3.21 -38.45 -9.69
N SER A 473 3.35 -39.26 -10.73
CA SER A 473 2.69 -39.03 -12.02
C SER A 473 1.15 -39.05 -11.99
N ASN A 474 0.51 -39.49 -10.89
CA ASN A 474 -0.96 -39.66 -10.79
C ASN A 474 -1.53 -39.46 -9.36
N ILE A 475 -0.82 -38.80 -8.44
CA ILE A 475 -1.24 -38.69 -7.02
C ILE A 475 -2.56 -37.93 -6.85
N LYS A 476 -2.77 -36.86 -7.63
CA LYS A 476 -3.98 -36.04 -7.59
C LYS A 476 -5.29 -36.82 -7.73
N TYR A 477 -5.26 -37.96 -8.44
CA TYR A 477 -6.45 -38.79 -8.66
C TYR A 477 -6.86 -39.61 -7.44
N LEU A 478 -5.92 -39.94 -6.55
CA LEU A 478 -6.15 -40.77 -5.37
C LEU A 478 -6.31 -39.94 -4.08
N SER A 479 -6.25 -38.61 -4.17
CA SER A 479 -6.31 -37.71 -3.02
C SER A 479 -7.74 -37.46 -2.51
N TRP A 480 -8.75 -38.06 -3.17
CA TRP A 480 -10.19 -37.85 -2.95
C TRP A 480 -10.93 -39.11 -2.46
N LEU A 481 -10.17 -40.13 -2.05
CA LEU A 481 -10.72 -41.40 -1.61
C LEU A 481 -11.58 -41.21 -0.36
N SER A 482 -12.65 -42.00 -0.25
CA SER A 482 -13.45 -42.05 0.98
C SER A 482 -12.70 -42.81 2.08
N GLN A 483 -13.09 -42.56 3.33
CA GLN A 483 -12.61 -43.36 4.46
C GLN A 483 -13.14 -44.80 4.34
N PRO A 484 -12.34 -45.84 4.67
CA PRO A 484 -11.00 -45.79 5.29
C PRO A 484 -9.82 -45.80 4.29
N TYR A 485 -10.09 -45.75 2.98
CA TYR A 485 -9.05 -45.92 1.95
C TYR A 485 -8.04 -44.77 1.95
N LEU A 486 -8.51 -43.53 2.11
CA LEU A 486 -7.64 -42.35 2.19
C LEU A 486 -6.73 -42.39 3.42
N GLU A 487 -7.25 -42.72 4.61
CA GLU A 487 -6.44 -42.85 5.83
C GLU A 487 -5.31 -43.85 5.62
N ARG A 488 -5.62 -45.04 5.07
CA ARG A 488 -4.62 -46.07 4.81
C ARG A 488 -3.58 -45.61 3.79
N LEU A 489 -4.00 -44.99 2.69
CA LEU A 489 -3.09 -44.42 1.69
C LEU A 489 -2.18 -43.35 2.31
N ALA A 490 -2.73 -42.45 3.13
CA ALA A 490 -1.98 -41.41 3.82
C ALA A 490 -0.90 -41.98 4.74
N THR A 491 -1.15 -43.11 5.43
CA THR A 491 -0.10 -43.77 6.24
C THR A 491 1.10 -44.23 5.39
N VAL A 492 0.90 -44.59 4.12
CA VAL A 492 1.98 -44.98 3.18
C VAL A 492 2.75 -43.75 2.68
N PHE A 493 2.07 -42.62 2.46
CA PHE A 493 2.73 -41.36 2.15
C PHE A 493 3.57 -40.85 3.33
N PHE A 494 3.04 -40.97 4.54
CA PHE A 494 3.63 -40.42 5.76
C PHE A 494 4.59 -41.39 6.48
N ASN A 495 5.03 -42.48 5.86
CA ASN A 495 5.95 -43.44 6.48
C ASN A 495 7.45 -43.03 6.43
N GLY A 496 7.76 -41.80 6.01
CA GLY A 496 9.12 -41.30 5.80
C GLY A 496 9.79 -41.73 4.49
N LYS A 497 9.40 -42.86 3.87
CA LYS A 497 9.98 -43.34 2.60
C LYS A 497 9.60 -42.46 1.41
N ASN A 498 8.38 -41.91 1.44
CA ASN A 498 7.78 -41.15 0.34
C ASN A 498 7.81 -39.63 0.55
N ASN A 499 8.66 -39.14 1.46
CA ASN A 499 8.82 -37.73 1.87
C ASN A 499 9.02 -36.68 0.75
N LYS A 500 9.30 -37.09 -0.49
CA LYS A 500 9.40 -36.18 -1.64
C LYS A 500 8.04 -35.84 -2.26
N LEU A 501 7.06 -36.71 -2.04
CA LEU A 501 5.71 -36.63 -2.63
C LEU A 501 4.67 -36.16 -1.62
N VAL A 502 5.07 -36.02 -0.35
CA VAL A 502 4.17 -35.67 0.76
C VAL A 502 3.60 -34.27 0.59
N VAL A 503 4.39 -33.30 0.09
CA VAL A 503 3.89 -31.95 -0.18
C VAL A 503 2.82 -32.02 -1.27
N ASP A 504 3.14 -32.61 -2.43
CA ASP A 504 2.19 -32.77 -3.53
C ASP A 504 0.92 -33.51 -3.08
N PHE A 505 1.03 -34.55 -2.24
CA PHE A 505 -0.13 -35.26 -1.70
C PHE A 505 -0.99 -34.39 -0.78
N VAL A 506 -0.37 -33.64 0.14
CA VAL A 506 -1.08 -32.71 1.03
C VAL A 506 -1.73 -31.59 0.23
N ASP A 507 -1.03 -30.99 -0.74
CA ASP A 507 -1.56 -29.95 -1.62
C ASP A 507 -2.79 -30.44 -2.40
N ASN A 508 -2.75 -31.68 -2.93
CA ASN A 508 -3.87 -32.25 -3.67
C ASN A 508 -5.05 -32.62 -2.74
N ALA A 509 -4.78 -33.15 -1.55
CA ALA A 509 -5.81 -33.51 -0.57
C ALA A 509 -6.43 -32.30 0.14
N ALA A 510 -5.71 -31.16 0.20
CA ALA A 510 -6.23 -29.90 0.76
C ALA A 510 -7.46 -29.36 0.01
N ASN A 511 -7.85 -29.96 -1.10
CA ASN A 511 -9.03 -29.57 -1.85
C ASN A 511 -10.31 -30.35 -1.45
N GLU A 512 -10.27 -31.19 -0.40
CA GLU A 512 -11.43 -31.95 0.10
C GLU A 512 -12.68 -31.09 0.42
N TYR A 513 -13.89 -31.60 0.13
CA TYR A 513 -15.19 -30.90 0.25
C TYR A 513 -15.71 -30.75 1.67
N GLN A 514 -14.89 -30.22 2.58
CA GLN A 514 -15.22 -30.08 3.99
C GLN A 514 -14.87 -28.69 4.51
N SER A 515 -15.43 -28.34 5.68
CA SER A 515 -15.13 -27.08 6.36
C SER A 515 -13.66 -26.93 6.76
N ASN A 516 -12.91 -28.02 6.80
CA ASN A 516 -11.47 -28.01 7.04
C ASN A 516 -10.82 -29.19 6.28
N PRO A 517 -10.32 -28.96 5.05
CA PRO A 517 -9.92 -30.04 4.14
C PRO A 517 -8.71 -30.83 4.62
N LEU A 518 -7.81 -30.22 5.41
CA LEU A 518 -6.62 -30.89 5.93
C LEU A 518 -6.90 -31.74 7.18
N ARG A 519 -8.10 -31.61 7.77
CA ARG A 519 -8.42 -32.23 9.06
C ARG A 519 -8.30 -33.75 9.04
N GLN A 520 -8.67 -34.40 7.94
CA GLN A 520 -8.56 -35.85 7.81
C GLN A 520 -7.09 -36.31 7.90
N LEU A 521 -6.18 -35.57 7.27
CA LEU A 521 -4.74 -35.86 7.33
C LEU A 521 -4.13 -35.53 8.70
N SER A 522 -4.58 -34.45 9.36
CA SER A 522 -4.22 -34.18 10.76
C SER A 522 -4.61 -35.33 11.68
N ASN A 523 -5.81 -35.89 11.51
CA ASN A 523 -6.27 -37.05 12.28
C ASN A 523 -5.39 -38.29 12.05
N VAL A 524 -4.89 -38.50 10.82
CA VAL A 524 -3.92 -39.57 10.52
C VAL A 524 -2.63 -39.36 11.33
N ALA A 525 -2.08 -38.14 11.33
CA ALA A 525 -0.86 -37.82 12.08
C ALA A 525 -1.02 -37.99 13.60
N ILE A 526 -2.19 -37.61 14.14
CA ILE A 526 -2.52 -37.80 15.56
C ILE A 526 -2.67 -39.28 15.91
N LYS A 527 -3.35 -40.05 15.05
CA LYS A 527 -3.61 -41.48 15.28
C LYS A 527 -2.36 -42.34 15.13
N TYR A 528 -1.43 -41.95 14.26
CA TYR A 528 -0.23 -42.70 13.91
C TYR A 528 1.05 -41.87 14.14
N PRO A 529 1.68 -41.98 15.33
CA PRO A 529 2.86 -41.16 15.69
C PRO A 529 4.03 -41.24 14.69
N GLN A 530 4.20 -42.39 14.02
CA GLN A 530 5.23 -42.55 12.98
C GLN A 530 5.00 -41.66 11.74
N CYS A 531 3.78 -41.15 11.55
CA CYS A 531 3.40 -40.29 10.44
C CYS A 531 3.60 -38.80 10.73
N GLU A 532 3.75 -38.41 12.00
CA GLU A 532 3.83 -37.03 12.48
C GLU A 532 4.85 -36.19 11.69
N ALA A 533 6.11 -36.62 11.67
CA ALA A 533 7.20 -35.85 11.06
C ALA A 533 7.01 -35.67 9.54
N SER A 534 6.51 -36.70 8.86
CA SER A 534 6.22 -36.63 7.42
C SER A 534 5.04 -35.72 7.13
N TYR A 535 3.95 -35.82 7.90
CA TYR A 535 2.79 -34.95 7.72
C TYR A 535 3.15 -33.48 7.98
N MET A 536 3.89 -33.19 9.06
CA MET A 536 4.38 -31.84 9.35
C MET A 536 5.22 -31.27 8.20
N LYS A 537 6.05 -32.10 7.56
CA LYS A 537 6.79 -31.69 6.35
C LYS A 537 5.86 -31.35 5.19
N GLY A 538 4.77 -32.10 5.02
CA GLY A 538 3.72 -31.83 4.02
C GLY A 538 3.01 -30.51 4.29
N LEU A 539 2.54 -30.30 5.52
CA LEU A 539 1.86 -29.08 5.95
C LEU A 539 2.75 -27.84 5.78
N ILE A 540 4.03 -27.94 6.14
CA ILE A 540 5.03 -26.87 5.91
C ILE A 540 5.15 -26.58 4.42
N GLY A 541 5.34 -27.60 3.58
CA GLY A 541 5.48 -27.44 2.14
C GLY A 541 4.24 -26.82 1.48
N TYR A 542 3.05 -27.27 1.88
CA TYR A 542 1.77 -26.72 1.46
C TYR A 542 1.68 -25.21 1.75
N THR A 543 2.00 -24.83 2.98
CA THR A 543 2.01 -23.41 3.39
C THR A 543 2.99 -22.58 2.55
N GLN A 544 4.16 -23.14 2.23
CA GLN A 544 5.14 -22.46 1.38
C GLN A 544 4.67 -22.31 -0.07
N ASN A 545 3.99 -23.32 -0.62
CA ASN A 545 3.45 -23.29 -1.97
C ASN A 545 2.34 -22.23 -2.07
N ILE A 546 1.43 -22.20 -1.09
CA ILE A 546 0.43 -21.14 -0.96
C ILE A 546 1.10 -19.78 -0.85
N ASN A 547 2.11 -19.61 0.01
CA ASN A 547 2.79 -18.30 0.13
C ASN A 547 3.35 -17.81 -1.21
N LYS A 548 3.94 -18.71 -2.00
CA LYS A 548 4.48 -18.36 -3.33
C LYS A 548 3.38 -18.00 -4.33
N GLN A 549 2.25 -18.71 -4.31
CA GLN A 549 1.14 -18.49 -5.23
C GLN A 549 0.33 -17.25 -4.87
N CYS A 550 0.09 -17.05 -3.58
CA CYS A 550 -0.91 -16.14 -3.04
C CYS A 550 -0.32 -14.85 -2.47
N LYS A 551 1.01 -14.75 -2.37
CA LYS A 551 1.73 -13.69 -1.64
C LYS A 551 1.07 -13.46 -0.27
N LEU A 552 1.08 -14.48 0.59
CA LEU A 552 0.43 -14.40 1.89
C LEU A 552 0.89 -13.15 2.61
N ASP A 553 -0.05 -12.23 2.83
CA ASP A 553 0.08 -11.21 3.85
C ASP A 553 -0.28 -11.90 5.16
N ILE A 554 0.74 -12.16 5.95
CA ILE A 554 0.67 -13.03 7.13
C ILE A 554 0.03 -12.31 8.32
N ASP A 555 -0.02 -10.97 8.27
CA ASP A 555 -0.68 -10.11 9.25
C ASP A 555 -2.14 -9.82 8.84
N SER A 556 -2.44 -9.82 7.53
CA SER A 556 -3.82 -9.98 7.07
C SER A 556 -4.32 -11.37 7.47
N LYS A 557 -5.55 -11.46 7.97
CA LYS A 557 -6.18 -12.77 8.21
C LYS A 557 -6.36 -13.56 6.89
N VAL A 558 -6.00 -13.05 5.71
CA VAL A 558 -6.56 -13.53 4.45
C VAL A 558 -5.51 -14.05 3.47
N CYS A 559 -5.67 -15.30 3.05
CA CYS A 559 -4.94 -15.94 1.96
C CYS A 559 -5.73 -15.83 0.65
N TYR A 560 -5.08 -15.52 -0.48
CA TYR A 560 -5.74 -15.40 -1.78
C TYR A 560 -5.32 -16.52 -2.74
N TYR A 561 -6.18 -17.53 -2.98
CA TYR A 561 -5.89 -18.63 -3.91
C TYR A 561 -7.02 -18.79 -4.94
N GLU A 562 -6.67 -18.85 -6.24
CA GLU A 562 -7.61 -18.99 -7.37
C GLU A 562 -8.80 -18.01 -7.32
N GLY A 563 -8.57 -16.76 -6.91
CA GLY A 563 -9.62 -15.75 -6.82
C GLY A 563 -10.51 -15.84 -5.59
N ILE A 564 -10.14 -16.68 -4.61
CA ILE A 564 -10.89 -16.91 -3.37
C ILE A 564 -10.09 -16.38 -2.18
N TYR A 565 -10.76 -15.57 -1.36
CA TYR A 565 -10.26 -15.07 -0.09
C TYR A 565 -10.49 -16.12 1.01
N TYR A 566 -9.41 -16.51 1.69
CA TYR A 566 -9.41 -17.47 2.79
C TYR A 566 -8.99 -16.76 4.10
N PRO A 567 -9.90 -16.46 5.03
CA PRO A 567 -9.72 -15.70 6.28
C PRO A 567 -8.89 -16.39 7.36
N GLU A 568 -8.55 -17.63 7.12
CA GLU A 568 -7.74 -18.41 8.03
C GLU A 568 -6.70 -19.08 7.15
N ILE A 569 -5.44 -18.83 7.46
CA ILE A 569 -4.35 -19.63 6.95
C ILE A 569 -4.68 -21.06 7.39
N MET A 570 -5.07 -21.96 6.46
CA MET A 570 -5.51 -23.33 6.81
C MET A 570 -4.48 -24.02 7.71
N SER A 571 -3.19 -23.75 7.47
CA SER A 571 -2.09 -24.19 8.30
C SER A 571 -2.12 -23.65 9.72
N LYS A 572 -2.59 -22.42 9.98
CA LYS A 572 -2.76 -21.87 11.34
C LYS A 572 -3.80 -22.67 12.13
N THR A 573 -4.96 -22.93 11.53
CA THR A 573 -6.05 -23.70 12.16
C THR A 573 -5.60 -25.14 12.43
N GLU A 574 -4.88 -25.75 11.50
CA GLU A 574 -4.35 -27.09 11.69
C GLU A 574 -3.18 -27.15 12.69
N LEU A 575 -2.27 -26.17 12.69
CA LEU A 575 -1.21 -26.11 13.69
C LEU A 575 -1.77 -25.94 15.11
N ALA A 576 -2.80 -25.10 15.29
CA ALA A 576 -3.49 -24.95 16.57
C ALA A 576 -4.17 -26.26 16.99
N TYR A 577 -4.84 -26.94 16.05
CA TYR A 577 -5.47 -28.23 16.31
C TYR A 577 -4.44 -29.32 16.69
N LEU A 578 -3.34 -29.42 15.95
CA LEU A 578 -2.25 -30.36 16.23
C LEU A 578 -1.63 -30.09 17.61
N GLN A 579 -1.44 -28.83 18.00
CA GLN A 579 -0.97 -28.46 19.34
C GLN A 579 -1.93 -28.89 20.44
N GLN A 580 -3.25 -28.70 20.26
CA GLN A 580 -4.26 -29.19 21.21
C GLN A 580 -4.21 -30.71 21.40
N HIS A 581 -3.73 -31.44 20.39
CA HIS A 581 -3.53 -32.89 20.41
C HIS A 581 -2.09 -33.32 20.74
N ASN A 582 -1.29 -32.46 21.36
CA ASN A 582 0.09 -32.73 21.82
C ASN A 582 1.13 -33.01 20.72
N ILE A 583 0.89 -32.56 19.48
CA ILE A 583 1.90 -32.63 18.42
C ILE A 583 2.89 -31.45 18.59
N PRO A 584 4.22 -31.69 18.67
CA PRO A 584 5.22 -30.66 18.94
C PRO A 584 5.51 -29.79 17.70
N CYS A 585 4.56 -28.94 17.32
CA CYS A 585 4.62 -28.13 16.11
C CYS A 585 5.85 -27.20 16.04
N VAL A 586 6.24 -26.57 17.16
CA VAL A 586 7.41 -25.68 17.22
C VAL A 586 8.70 -26.43 16.87
N LYS A 587 8.84 -27.68 17.34
CA LYS A 587 10.01 -28.52 17.05
C LYS A 587 10.18 -28.78 15.55
N HIS A 588 9.08 -29.07 14.85
CA HIS A 588 9.12 -29.33 13.41
C HIS A 588 9.39 -28.05 12.59
N ILE A 589 8.80 -26.92 13.00
CA ILE A 589 9.04 -25.62 12.35
C ILE A 589 10.50 -25.16 12.57
N ALA A 590 11.05 -25.35 13.77
CA ALA A 590 12.43 -24.99 14.10
C ALA A 590 13.47 -25.73 13.25
N ALA A 591 13.14 -26.91 12.72
CA ALA A 591 13.98 -27.68 11.80
C ALA A 591 13.92 -27.16 10.34
N GLY A 592 13.02 -26.24 10.01
CA GLY A 592 12.86 -25.63 8.69
C GLY A 592 13.92 -24.56 8.36
N SER A 593 13.85 -24.00 7.14
CA SER A 593 14.69 -22.84 6.75
C SER A 593 14.23 -21.56 7.45
N ALA A 594 15.06 -20.51 7.45
CA ALA A 594 14.70 -19.22 8.05
C ALA A 594 13.39 -18.64 7.46
N SER A 595 13.18 -18.79 6.15
CA SER A 595 11.93 -18.39 5.48
C SER A 595 10.71 -19.19 5.97
N VAL A 596 10.87 -20.49 6.26
CA VAL A 596 9.80 -21.33 6.84
C VAL A 596 9.44 -20.85 8.24
N LYS A 597 10.47 -20.62 9.07
CA LYS A 597 10.27 -20.15 10.45
C LYS A 597 9.53 -18.82 10.46
N ALA A 598 9.93 -17.88 9.59
CA ALA A 598 9.32 -16.56 9.52
C ALA A 598 7.82 -16.66 9.17
N LEU A 599 7.49 -17.55 8.22
CA LEU A 599 6.13 -17.77 7.74
C LEU A 599 5.22 -18.46 8.78
N LEU A 600 5.72 -19.48 9.47
CA LEU A 600 4.89 -20.35 10.30
C LEU A 600 4.90 -20.01 11.79
N LEU A 601 5.94 -19.36 12.32
CA LEU A 601 6.00 -19.05 13.76
C LEU A 601 4.86 -18.13 14.19
N ILE A 602 4.53 -17.13 13.38
CA ILE A 602 3.43 -16.20 13.65
C ILE A 602 2.07 -16.89 13.71
N CYS A 603 1.89 -18.01 12.98
CA CYS A 603 0.68 -18.83 13.09
C CYS A 603 0.52 -19.48 14.48
N LEU A 604 1.61 -19.59 15.25
CA LEU A 604 1.63 -20.13 16.61
C LEU A 604 1.53 -19.06 17.72
N LYS A 605 1.36 -17.79 17.35
CA LYS A 605 1.20 -16.69 18.32
C LYS A 605 -0.02 -16.97 19.20
N GLY A 606 0.19 -16.99 20.52
CA GLY A 606 -0.84 -17.24 21.52
C GLY A 606 -1.32 -18.70 21.65
N THR A 607 -0.76 -19.65 20.89
CA THR A 607 -1.18 -21.07 20.95
C THR A 607 -0.19 -21.97 21.68
N ILE A 608 1.04 -21.52 21.92
CA ILE A 608 2.10 -22.30 22.59
C ILE A 608 1.83 -22.37 24.11
N THR A 609 1.47 -23.57 24.58
CA THR A 609 1.20 -23.85 26.01
C THR A 609 2.16 -24.86 26.63
N ASP A 610 3.03 -25.49 25.83
CA ASP A 610 3.99 -26.50 26.27
C ASP A 610 5.35 -25.87 26.62
N HIS A 611 5.95 -26.31 27.73
CA HIS A 611 7.20 -25.74 28.24
C HIS A 611 8.38 -26.04 27.32
N ASP A 612 8.55 -27.28 26.88
CA ASP A 612 9.67 -27.69 26.04
C ASP A 612 9.62 -26.96 24.68
N GLN A 613 8.43 -26.78 24.11
CA GLN A 613 8.24 -25.98 22.91
C GLN A 613 8.54 -24.49 23.09
N ALA A 614 8.21 -23.91 24.25
CA ALA A 614 8.56 -22.52 24.55
C ALA A 614 10.08 -22.32 24.65
N ILE A 615 10.81 -23.27 25.23
CA ILE A 615 12.28 -23.22 25.32
C ILE A 615 12.95 -23.32 23.95
N LEU A 616 12.39 -24.08 23.00
CA LEU A 616 12.91 -24.16 21.63
C LEU A 616 12.94 -22.81 20.89
N LEU A 617 12.16 -21.81 21.33
CA LEU A 617 12.22 -20.45 20.78
C LEU A 617 13.59 -19.80 20.99
N ILE A 618 14.28 -20.12 22.09
CA ILE A 618 15.59 -19.56 22.44
C ILE A 618 16.65 -19.96 21.40
N ASP A 619 16.60 -21.19 20.89
CA ASP A 619 17.56 -21.69 19.89
C ASP A 619 17.42 -21.02 18.52
N MET A 620 16.26 -20.41 18.25
CA MET A 620 15.98 -19.68 17.03
C MET A 620 16.46 -18.22 17.08
N LEU A 621 16.88 -17.71 18.24
CA LEU A 621 17.42 -16.35 18.39
C LEU A 621 18.73 -16.13 17.61
N LYS A 622 19.39 -17.18 17.11
CA LYS A 622 20.61 -17.04 16.29
C LYS A 622 20.37 -16.53 14.86
N GLU A 623 19.11 -16.43 14.43
CA GLU A 623 18.75 -16.14 13.03
C GLU A 623 18.88 -14.64 12.69
N LYS A 624 19.31 -14.34 11.46
CA LYS A 624 19.60 -12.97 10.99
C LYS A 624 18.50 -12.36 10.12
N GLN A 625 17.46 -13.13 9.77
CA GLN A 625 16.44 -12.68 8.82
C GLN A 625 15.53 -11.62 9.47
N LYS A 626 15.49 -10.43 8.87
CA LYS A 626 14.57 -9.34 9.26
C LYS A 626 13.12 -9.81 9.10
N GLY A 627 12.28 -9.61 10.13
CA GLY A 627 10.90 -10.14 10.22
C GLY A 627 10.77 -11.44 11.02
N LEU A 628 11.73 -12.37 10.92
CA LEU A 628 11.72 -13.59 11.74
C LEU A 628 11.91 -13.27 13.23
N ASN A 629 12.86 -12.38 13.56
CA ASN A 629 13.10 -12.01 14.96
C ASN A 629 11.91 -11.27 15.58
N ALA A 630 11.23 -10.42 14.80
CA ALA A 630 10.00 -9.76 15.23
C ALA A 630 8.89 -10.79 15.52
N ASN A 631 8.70 -11.78 14.64
CA ASN A 631 7.71 -12.84 14.84
C ASN A 631 8.07 -13.72 16.04
N LEU A 632 9.36 -14.03 16.23
CA LEU A 632 9.85 -14.79 17.38
C LEU A 632 9.58 -14.04 18.70
N GLN A 633 9.89 -12.75 18.73
CA GLN A 633 9.62 -11.86 19.87
C GLN A 633 8.11 -11.73 20.14
N ALA A 634 7.29 -11.62 19.10
CA ALA A 634 5.82 -11.59 19.22
C ALA A 634 5.28 -12.90 19.81
N CYS A 635 5.81 -14.05 19.40
CA CYS A 635 5.45 -15.35 19.98
C CYS A 635 5.84 -15.43 21.46
N ILE A 636 7.07 -15.05 21.83
CA ILE A 636 7.53 -15.02 23.23
C ILE A 636 6.65 -14.08 24.07
N SER A 637 6.32 -12.90 23.54
CA SER A 637 5.46 -11.91 24.21
C SER A 637 4.02 -12.41 24.41
N SER A 638 3.53 -13.25 23.50
CA SER A 638 2.19 -13.87 23.59
C SER A 638 2.12 -15.12 24.48
N LEU A 639 3.25 -15.61 25.01
CA LEU A 639 3.27 -16.77 25.91
C LEU A 639 2.51 -16.46 27.21
N PRO A 640 1.87 -17.47 27.84
CA PRO A 640 1.39 -17.36 29.21
C PRO A 640 2.49 -16.89 30.16
N ASP A 641 2.15 -16.07 31.16
CA ASP A 641 3.16 -15.37 32.00
C ASP A 641 4.16 -16.33 32.66
N ALA A 642 3.72 -17.49 33.11
CA ALA A 642 4.62 -18.51 33.69
C ALA A 642 5.66 -19.02 32.68
N LEU A 643 5.26 -19.26 31.42
CA LEU A 643 6.18 -19.71 30.36
C LEU A 643 7.06 -18.56 29.86
N LYS A 644 6.50 -17.36 29.73
CA LYS A 644 7.24 -16.15 29.38
C LYS A 644 8.36 -15.87 30.38
N GLN A 645 8.06 -15.96 31.68
CA GLN A 645 9.05 -15.81 32.74
C GLN A 645 10.10 -16.93 32.68
N ALA A 646 9.68 -18.19 32.48
CA ALA A 646 10.62 -19.30 32.34
C ALA A 646 11.59 -19.10 31.17
N VAL A 647 11.08 -18.72 29.98
CA VAL A 647 11.92 -18.42 28.80
C VAL A 647 12.90 -17.28 29.09
N ARG A 648 12.44 -16.18 29.69
CA ARG A 648 13.33 -15.05 30.04
C ARG A 648 14.38 -15.43 31.09
N SER A 649 14.02 -16.21 32.10
CA SER A 649 14.97 -16.72 33.09
C SER A 649 16.01 -17.64 32.45
N THR A 650 15.60 -18.57 31.58
CA THR A 650 16.54 -19.42 30.85
C THR A 650 17.47 -18.63 29.93
N ILE A 651 16.97 -17.60 29.25
CA ILE A 651 17.81 -16.69 28.46
C ILE A 651 18.85 -16.01 29.35
N ALA A 652 18.45 -15.46 30.50
CA ALA A 652 19.35 -14.76 31.42
C ALA A 652 20.41 -15.69 32.06
N GLU A 653 20.04 -16.94 32.36
CA GLU A 653 20.96 -17.96 32.89
C GLU A 653 21.99 -18.43 31.87
N GLN A 654 21.58 -18.59 30.60
CA GLN A 654 22.44 -19.09 29.52
C GLN A 654 23.13 -17.98 28.73
N LEU A 655 22.98 -16.72 29.13
CA LEU A 655 23.44 -15.58 28.33
C LEU A 655 24.96 -15.60 28.08
N GLU A 656 25.74 -16.08 29.05
CA GLU A 656 27.21 -16.24 28.94
C GLU A 656 27.63 -17.20 27.82
N ASP A 657 26.77 -18.16 27.46
CA ASP A 657 27.02 -19.14 26.40
C ASP A 657 26.63 -18.62 25.00
N PHE A 658 25.98 -17.45 24.93
CA PHE A 658 25.51 -16.88 23.66
C PHE A 658 26.58 -15.96 23.05
N SER A 659 26.62 -15.88 21.71
CA SER A 659 27.55 -15.00 21.00
C SER A 659 26.97 -14.55 19.66
N GLY A 660 27.51 -13.47 19.09
CA GLY A 660 27.05 -12.89 17.84
C GLY A 660 25.58 -12.52 17.86
N GLN A 661 24.85 -12.88 16.80
CA GLN A 661 23.44 -12.52 16.66
C GLN A 661 22.54 -13.15 17.74
N LYS A 662 22.90 -14.33 18.25
CA LYS A 662 22.10 -15.00 19.29
C LYS A 662 22.10 -14.19 20.58
N GLU A 663 23.26 -13.64 20.95
CA GLU A 663 23.41 -12.77 22.13
C GLU A 663 22.59 -11.48 21.96
N ILE A 664 22.73 -10.80 20.82
CA ILE A 664 22.04 -9.53 20.53
C ILE A 664 20.51 -9.72 20.62
N ASN A 665 19.96 -10.71 19.92
CA ASN A 665 18.52 -10.96 19.90
C ASN A 665 17.98 -11.42 21.27
N ALA A 666 18.80 -12.15 22.05
CA ALA A 666 18.46 -12.56 23.41
C ALA A 666 18.36 -11.36 24.35
N VAL A 667 19.31 -10.43 24.26
CA VAL A 667 19.28 -9.18 25.03
C VAL A 667 18.11 -8.30 24.63
N GLU A 668 17.81 -8.17 23.33
CA GLU A 668 16.60 -7.47 22.88
C GLU A 668 15.33 -8.06 23.53
N CYS A 669 15.22 -9.39 23.61
CA CYS A 669 14.10 -10.07 24.26
C CYS A 669 14.03 -9.79 25.77
N LEU A 670 15.18 -9.68 26.45
CA LEU A 670 15.22 -9.32 27.87
C LEU A 670 14.81 -7.86 28.11
N CYS A 671 15.13 -6.95 27.18
CA CYS A 671 14.88 -5.51 27.27
C CYS A 671 13.43 -5.07 26.91
N GLN A 672 12.54 -5.98 26.49
CA GLN A 672 11.12 -5.67 26.19
C GLN A 672 10.27 -5.28 27.42
N GLY A 673 10.87 -5.14 28.59
CA GLY A 673 10.25 -4.56 29.79
C GLY A 673 11.26 -3.78 30.61
N SER A 674 10.80 -3.08 31.65
CA SER A 674 11.68 -2.29 32.53
C SER A 674 12.74 -3.19 33.19
N LEU A 675 14.01 -2.94 32.87
CA LEU A 675 15.14 -3.55 33.55
C LEU A 675 15.57 -2.65 34.70
N ASN A 676 15.67 -3.19 35.92
CA ASN A 676 16.28 -2.45 37.02
C ASN A 676 17.82 -2.46 36.88
N GLU A 677 18.47 -1.47 37.50
CA GLU A 677 19.92 -1.27 37.39
C GLU A 677 20.70 -2.50 37.85
N GLU A 678 20.30 -3.16 38.95
CA GLU A 678 20.98 -4.34 39.50
C GLU A 678 20.98 -5.53 38.52
N THR A 679 19.83 -5.83 37.91
CA THR A 679 19.70 -6.91 36.92
C THR A 679 20.45 -6.57 35.64
N ALA A 680 20.41 -5.30 35.21
CA ALA A 680 21.13 -4.85 34.03
C ALA A 680 22.65 -4.98 34.22
N LEU A 681 23.15 -4.68 35.42
CA LEU A 681 24.56 -4.84 35.79
C LEU A 681 24.99 -6.31 35.77
N ASP A 682 24.17 -7.21 36.33
CA ASP A 682 24.45 -8.65 36.30
C ASP A 682 24.55 -9.18 34.87
N LEU A 683 23.59 -8.81 34.01
CA LEU A 683 23.60 -9.21 32.59
C LEU A 683 24.75 -8.57 31.81
N LEU A 684 25.14 -7.33 32.15
CA LEU A 684 26.25 -6.64 31.48
C LEU A 684 27.57 -7.40 31.63
N ASN A 685 27.76 -8.12 32.74
CA ASN A 685 28.93 -8.97 32.98
C ASN A 685 28.90 -10.29 32.20
N LYS A 686 27.75 -10.65 31.61
CA LYS A 686 27.53 -11.92 30.87
C LYS A 686 27.60 -11.76 29.35
N VAL A 687 27.64 -10.52 28.86
CA VAL A 687 27.59 -10.21 27.42
C VAL A 687 28.94 -9.77 26.88
N SER A 688 29.22 -10.14 25.64
CA SER A 688 30.47 -9.83 24.96
C SER A 688 30.30 -8.90 23.76
N GLU A 689 29.13 -8.90 23.13
CA GLU A 689 28.86 -8.10 21.94
C GLU A 689 28.61 -6.63 22.31
N THR A 690 29.21 -5.71 21.54
CA THR A 690 29.07 -4.25 21.78
C THR A 690 27.61 -3.78 21.71
N GLN A 691 26.82 -4.34 20.80
CA GLN A 691 25.39 -4.00 20.66
C GLN A 691 24.57 -4.48 21.86
N SER A 692 24.82 -5.69 22.37
CA SER A 692 24.19 -6.22 23.60
C SER A 692 24.48 -5.32 24.80
N ARG A 693 25.74 -4.93 24.98
CA ARG A 693 26.17 -4.01 26.05
C ARG A 693 25.44 -2.67 25.96
N THR A 694 25.36 -2.10 24.75
CA THR A 694 24.66 -0.83 24.48
C THR A 694 23.19 -0.92 24.87
N LEU A 695 22.51 -2.00 24.47
CA LEU A 695 21.09 -2.23 24.80
C LEU A 695 20.87 -2.33 26.31
N LEU A 696 21.73 -3.05 27.04
CA LEU A 696 21.62 -3.20 28.51
C LEU A 696 21.86 -1.88 29.24
N ILE A 697 22.85 -1.10 28.80
CA ILE A 697 23.13 0.23 29.39
C ILE A 697 21.93 1.16 29.16
N GLN A 698 21.39 1.17 27.94
CA GLN A 698 20.26 2.04 27.56
C GLN A 698 18.96 1.66 28.28
N HIS A 699 18.61 0.38 28.36
CA HIS A 699 17.36 -0.08 28.97
C HIS A 699 17.45 -0.29 30.49
N GLY A 700 18.66 -0.44 31.04
CA GLY A 700 18.91 -0.67 32.46
C GLY A 700 19.18 0.59 33.29
N ASN A 701 19.24 1.76 32.65
CA ASN A 701 19.54 3.05 33.28
C ASN A 701 20.81 3.01 34.17
N ILE A 702 21.85 2.29 33.72
CA ILE A 702 23.09 2.10 34.48
C ILE A 702 23.87 3.42 34.50
N ASN A 703 24.23 3.90 35.70
CA ASN A 703 25.12 5.05 35.83
C ASN A 703 26.59 4.60 35.61
N PHE A 704 27.14 4.95 34.45
CA PHE A 704 28.47 4.50 34.01
C PHE A 704 29.61 4.96 34.93
N VAL A 705 29.44 6.05 35.67
CA VAL A 705 30.42 6.54 36.66
C VAL A 705 30.60 5.56 37.81
N HIS A 706 29.60 4.72 38.10
CA HIS A 706 29.68 3.73 39.19
C HIS A 706 30.44 2.46 38.81
N LEU A 707 30.64 2.19 37.51
CA LEU A 707 31.39 1.04 37.01
C LEU A 707 32.91 1.24 37.17
N TYR A 708 33.41 2.43 36.83
CA TYR A 708 34.83 2.77 36.86
C TYR A 708 35.03 4.00 37.72
N LYS A 709 35.37 3.81 39.00
CA LYS A 709 35.55 4.91 39.96
C LYS A 709 36.92 4.94 40.60
N THR A 710 37.46 6.15 40.72
CA THR A 710 38.63 6.44 41.54
C THR A 710 38.27 6.41 43.03
N ALA A 711 39.27 6.42 43.92
CA ALA A 711 39.05 6.40 45.37
C ALA A 711 38.25 7.61 45.91
N ASP A 712 38.26 8.74 45.19
CA ASP A 712 37.48 9.95 45.46
C ASP A 712 36.09 9.96 44.78
N GLY A 713 35.70 8.87 44.12
CA GLY A 713 34.37 8.67 43.57
C GLY A 713 34.12 9.33 42.20
N ARG A 714 35.17 9.72 41.49
CA ARG A 714 35.09 10.26 40.12
C ARG A 714 35.29 9.15 39.10
N PHE A 715 34.89 9.38 37.85
CA PHE A 715 35.11 8.41 36.77
C PHE A 715 36.61 8.18 36.51
N ASP A 716 37.05 6.93 36.58
CA ASP A 716 38.43 6.54 36.32
C ASP A 716 38.62 6.22 34.83
N LEU A 717 38.95 7.24 34.04
CA LEU A 717 39.18 7.09 32.60
C LEU A 717 40.32 6.12 32.28
N ALA A 718 41.37 6.07 33.10
CA ALA A 718 42.53 5.21 32.85
C ALA A 718 42.16 3.73 33.06
N ALA A 719 41.46 3.41 34.15
CA ALA A 719 40.95 2.06 34.40
C ALA A 719 39.95 1.62 33.31
N TYR A 720 39.04 2.52 32.91
CA TYR A 720 38.08 2.23 31.84
C TYR A 720 38.76 1.95 30.49
N LEU A 721 39.68 2.82 30.06
CA LEU A 721 40.39 2.62 28.80
C LEU A 721 41.22 1.34 28.83
N ALA A 722 41.86 0.99 29.96
CA ALA A 722 42.62 -0.25 30.06
C ALA A 722 41.77 -1.52 29.83
N GLU A 723 40.48 -1.48 30.15
CA GLU A 723 39.55 -2.60 29.96
C GLU A 723 38.81 -2.55 28.62
N SER A 724 38.34 -1.36 28.23
CA SER A 724 37.36 -1.19 27.15
C SER A 724 37.95 -0.72 25.82
N TYR A 725 39.15 -0.15 25.81
CA TYR A 725 39.74 0.39 24.58
C TYR A 725 40.31 -0.71 23.69
N GLN A 726 39.93 -0.69 22.41
CA GLN A 726 40.57 -1.49 21.36
C GLN A 726 40.89 -0.63 20.14
N ALA A 727 42.18 -0.57 19.79
CA ALA A 727 42.65 0.20 18.65
C ALA A 727 42.01 -0.30 17.33
N PRO A 728 41.25 0.55 16.61
CA PRO A 728 40.59 0.14 15.39
C PRO A 728 41.59 -0.08 14.25
N LYS A 729 41.33 -1.07 13.38
CA LYS A 729 42.18 -1.35 12.19
C LYS A 729 42.26 -0.17 11.22
N LYS A 730 41.24 0.68 11.18
CA LYS A 730 41.17 1.88 10.37
C LYS A 730 40.49 2.98 11.18
N LEU A 731 41.17 4.11 11.33
CA LEU A 731 40.61 5.27 12.00
C LEU A 731 39.49 5.89 11.15
N PRO A 732 38.37 6.30 11.78
CA PRO A 732 37.25 6.92 11.06
C PRO A 732 37.55 8.37 10.64
N VAL A 733 38.57 8.99 11.24
CA VAL A 733 39.00 10.38 11.03
C VAL A 733 40.53 10.46 10.96
N SER A 734 41.08 11.59 10.51
CA SER A 734 42.53 11.83 10.47
C SER A 734 43.16 11.86 11.86
N GLU A 735 44.41 11.41 12.01
CA GLU A 735 45.10 11.40 13.32
C GLU A 735 45.27 12.79 13.94
N GLU A 736 45.37 13.85 13.12
CA GLU A 736 45.50 15.23 13.59
C GLU A 736 44.34 15.66 14.49
N ILE A 737 43.11 15.21 14.20
CA ILE A 737 41.95 15.60 15.00
C ILE A 737 41.93 14.91 16.36
N LEU A 738 42.43 13.67 16.44
CA LEU A 738 42.40 12.86 17.66
C LEU A 738 43.34 13.44 18.72
N ASN A 739 44.40 14.12 18.28
CA ASN A 739 45.35 14.82 19.15
C ASN A 739 44.82 16.16 19.70
N LEU A 740 43.63 16.61 19.27
CA LEU A 740 43.04 17.85 19.78
C LEU A 740 42.46 17.70 21.19
N ILE A 741 42.10 16.49 21.62
CA ILE A 741 41.51 16.23 22.94
C ILE A 741 42.60 16.25 24.01
N GLU A 742 42.35 17.03 25.06
CA GLU A 742 43.18 17.10 26.27
C GLU A 742 42.35 16.69 27.48
N THR A 743 42.90 15.82 28.33
CA THR A 743 42.26 15.40 29.58
C THR A 743 42.49 16.45 30.67
N LYS A 744 41.63 16.49 31.68
CA LYS A 744 41.68 17.50 32.77
C LYS A 744 42.94 17.42 33.64
N ASP A 745 43.68 16.32 33.58
CA ASP A 745 44.99 16.14 34.21
C ASP A 745 46.17 16.65 33.35
N GLY A 746 45.90 17.17 32.15
CA GLY A 746 46.89 17.69 31.20
C GLY A 746 47.52 16.64 30.27
N SER A 747 47.01 15.40 30.28
CA SER A 747 47.46 14.36 29.35
C SER A 747 46.81 14.50 27.96
N ASN A 748 47.45 13.94 26.93
CA ASN A 748 46.84 13.85 25.60
C ASN A 748 45.74 12.79 25.60
N GLY A 749 44.52 13.18 25.25
CA GLY A 749 43.32 12.34 25.26
C GLY A 749 43.10 11.51 24.00
N TYR A 750 44.14 11.18 23.23
CA TYR A 750 44.06 10.46 21.95
C TYR A 750 43.20 9.18 22.01
N GLU A 751 43.44 8.32 23.00
CA GLU A 751 42.69 7.07 23.17
C GLU A 751 41.23 7.33 23.58
N ALA A 752 41.01 8.33 24.45
CA ALA A 752 39.68 8.78 24.83
C ALA A 752 38.89 9.32 23.63
N ALA A 753 39.54 10.05 22.71
CA ALA A 753 38.92 10.55 21.49
C ALA A 753 38.47 9.41 20.55
N ILE A 754 39.29 8.37 20.39
CA ILE A 754 38.93 7.18 19.60
C ILE A 754 37.76 6.44 20.23
N GLN A 755 37.82 6.22 21.54
CA GLN A 755 36.77 5.52 22.26
C GLN A 755 35.45 6.29 22.19
N LEU A 756 35.48 7.62 22.37
CA LEU A 756 34.31 8.48 22.21
C LEU A 756 33.69 8.36 20.82
N LEU A 757 34.50 8.31 19.75
CA LEU A 757 34.01 8.09 18.39
C LEU A 757 33.37 6.70 18.22
N GLN A 758 33.94 5.66 18.81
CA GLN A 758 33.39 4.29 18.74
C GLN A 758 32.05 4.17 19.47
N VAL A 759 31.90 4.82 20.63
CA VAL A 759 30.64 4.90 21.38
C VAL A 759 29.56 5.53 20.51
N TYR A 760 29.82 6.71 19.95
CA TYR A 760 28.82 7.44 19.17
C TYR A 760 28.62 6.93 17.73
N GLN A 761 29.50 6.06 17.23
CA GLN A 761 29.31 5.38 15.95
C GLN A 761 28.10 4.42 15.97
N HIS A 762 27.83 3.81 17.13
CA HIS A 762 26.74 2.85 17.32
C HIS A 762 25.58 3.40 18.15
N HIS A 763 25.64 4.68 18.53
CA HIS A 763 24.63 5.33 19.34
C HIS A 763 23.44 5.80 18.48
N GLU A 764 22.29 5.17 18.69
CA GLU A 764 21.06 5.48 17.93
C GLU A 764 20.11 6.44 18.69
N ALA A 765 20.34 6.67 19.98
CA ALA A 765 19.47 7.52 20.78
C ALA A 765 19.70 9.02 20.51
N PHE A 766 18.66 9.84 20.74
CA PHE A 766 18.69 11.30 20.57
C PHE A 766 19.07 12.05 21.85
N VAL A 767 19.59 11.35 22.85
CA VAL A 767 20.10 11.91 24.11
C VAL A 767 21.56 11.52 24.29
N PRO A 768 22.37 12.26 25.07
CA PRO A 768 23.75 11.88 25.36
C PRO A 768 23.88 10.45 25.89
N SER A 769 24.92 9.74 25.47
CA SER A 769 25.28 8.43 26.04
C SER A 769 25.89 8.64 27.42
N SER A 770 25.43 7.89 28.43
CA SER A 770 26.01 7.93 29.78
C SER A 770 27.48 7.53 29.81
N GLU A 771 27.89 6.58 28.96
CA GLU A 771 29.31 6.22 28.74
C GLU A 771 30.09 7.39 28.11
N GLY A 772 29.52 8.01 27.07
CA GLY A 772 30.12 9.19 26.45
C GLY A 772 30.28 10.37 27.41
N GLU A 773 29.26 10.66 28.22
CA GLU A 773 29.30 11.71 29.25
C GLU A 773 30.38 11.45 30.31
N ALA A 774 30.55 10.18 30.72
CA ALA A 774 31.61 9.81 31.66
C ALA A 774 33.00 10.11 31.09
N ILE A 775 33.27 9.75 29.83
CA ILE A 775 34.53 10.09 29.13
C ILE A 775 34.71 11.60 29.04
N LEU A 776 33.68 12.33 28.60
CA LEU A 776 33.69 13.79 28.46
C LEU A 776 33.91 14.51 29.80
N SER A 777 33.47 13.92 30.92
CA SER A 777 33.70 14.48 32.25
C SER A 777 35.19 14.64 32.61
N GLN A 778 36.08 13.91 31.93
CA GLN A 778 37.53 13.94 32.10
C GLN A 778 38.26 14.74 31.01
N ILE A 779 37.54 15.32 30.04
CA ILE A 779 38.09 16.12 28.93
C ILE A 779 37.93 17.62 29.24
N THR A 780 38.86 18.46 28.80
CA THR A 780 38.75 19.93 28.95
C THR A 780 37.74 20.52 27.96
N GLU A 781 36.93 21.49 28.39
CA GLU A 781 35.86 22.07 27.56
C GLU A 781 36.39 22.71 26.27
N ASP A 782 37.52 23.42 26.35
CA ASP A 782 38.15 24.09 25.19
C ASP A 782 38.68 23.09 24.14
N SER A 783 39.26 21.98 24.59
CA SER A 783 39.77 20.93 23.68
C SER A 783 38.62 20.18 23.00
N LEU A 784 37.54 19.91 23.73
CA LEU A 784 36.31 19.32 23.20
C LEU A 784 35.66 20.25 22.16
N ASP A 785 35.52 21.54 22.45
CA ASP A 785 34.97 22.53 21.50
C ASP A 785 35.77 22.57 20.19
N SER A 786 37.10 22.59 20.32
CA SER A 786 38.02 22.58 19.18
C SER A 786 37.88 21.31 18.34
N PHE A 787 37.83 20.15 19.00
CA PHE A 787 37.60 18.85 18.35
C PHE A 787 36.26 18.81 17.59
N MET A 788 35.17 19.24 18.22
CA MET A 788 33.84 19.25 17.61
C MET A 788 33.74 20.23 16.43
N CYS A 789 34.28 21.45 16.58
CA CYS A 789 34.31 22.44 15.51
C CYS A 789 35.12 21.95 14.30
N TYR A 790 36.23 21.23 14.55
CA TYR A 790 37.04 20.63 13.48
C TYR A 790 36.30 19.48 12.79
N LEU A 791 35.61 18.60 13.54
CA LEU A 791 34.76 17.54 12.97
C LEU A 791 33.73 18.12 11.99
N ILE A 792 33.02 19.17 12.40
CA ILE A 792 32.03 19.82 11.53
C ILE A 792 32.71 20.40 10.29
N SER A 793 33.78 21.18 10.47
CA SER A 793 34.42 21.92 9.38
C SER A 793 35.05 21.00 8.32
N GLN A 794 35.64 19.87 8.72
CA GLN A 794 36.29 18.95 7.79
C GLN A 794 35.30 18.01 7.10
N TYR A 795 34.31 17.49 7.83
CA TYR A 795 33.51 16.36 7.33
C TYR A 795 32.12 16.76 6.83
N ALA A 796 31.59 17.94 7.19
CA ALA A 796 30.21 18.35 6.87
C ALA A 796 29.83 18.13 5.40
N ASP A 797 30.66 18.55 4.44
CA ASP A 797 30.32 18.42 3.02
C ASP A 797 30.34 16.97 2.50
N SER A 798 31.06 16.07 3.19
CA SER A 798 31.20 14.65 2.86
C SER A 798 30.21 13.72 3.62
N ILE A 799 29.30 14.28 4.42
CA ILE A 799 28.33 13.47 5.15
C ILE A 799 27.30 12.82 4.22
N THR A 800 27.13 11.51 4.43
CA THR A 800 26.19 10.56 3.83
C THR A 800 25.49 9.76 4.92
N ALA A 801 24.55 8.90 4.57
CA ALA A 801 23.88 8.01 5.54
C ALA A 801 24.85 7.10 6.31
N LYS A 802 25.98 6.69 5.71
CA LYS A 802 26.94 5.75 6.32
C LYS A 802 27.87 6.39 7.36
N ASN A 803 28.10 7.69 7.27
CA ASN A 803 29.03 8.44 8.15
C ASN A 803 28.35 9.62 8.87
N ARG A 804 27.01 9.69 8.87
CA ARG A 804 26.24 10.71 9.59
C ARG A 804 26.58 10.80 11.08
N TRP A 805 26.98 9.68 11.67
CA TRP A 805 27.35 9.57 13.08
C TRP A 805 28.53 10.45 13.49
N LEU A 806 29.38 10.88 12.54
CA LEU A 806 30.48 11.81 12.80
C LEU A 806 30.01 13.18 13.33
N LEU A 807 28.75 13.54 13.06
CA LEU A 807 28.13 14.77 13.57
C LEU A 807 27.32 14.56 14.86
N THR A 808 27.21 13.31 15.36
CA THR A 808 26.45 13.00 16.58
C THR A 808 27.05 13.69 17.81
N ILE A 809 28.38 13.64 17.99
CA ILE A 809 29.05 14.31 19.13
C ILE A 809 28.84 15.83 19.07
N PRO A 810 29.17 16.54 17.97
CA PRO A 810 28.91 17.99 17.89
C PRO A 810 27.44 18.40 18.03
N ALA A 811 26.49 17.51 17.72
CA ALA A 811 25.06 17.76 17.85
C ALA A 811 24.56 17.57 19.30
N LEU A 812 24.89 16.43 19.93
CA LEU A 812 24.44 16.10 21.30
C LEU A 812 25.19 16.90 22.36
N HIS A 813 26.46 17.25 22.13
CA HIS A 813 27.30 18.01 23.07
C HIS A 813 27.54 19.44 22.57
N ALA A 814 26.52 20.03 21.94
CA ALA A 814 26.65 21.30 21.26
C ALA A 814 27.13 22.43 22.20
N SER A 815 28.06 23.25 21.69
CA SER A 815 28.53 24.48 22.31
C SER A 815 28.01 25.69 21.52
N ILE A 816 28.19 26.90 22.05
CA ILE A 816 27.89 28.14 21.31
C ILE A 816 28.63 28.20 19.96
N ASN A 817 29.86 27.68 19.88
CA ASN A 817 30.66 27.70 18.66
C ASN A 817 30.20 26.62 17.67
N THR A 818 29.89 25.40 18.13
CA THR A 818 29.38 24.36 17.23
C THR A 818 28.00 24.73 16.68
N VAL A 819 27.14 25.40 17.47
CA VAL A 819 25.84 25.89 17.00
C VAL A 819 25.99 26.89 15.85
N LYS A 820 26.97 27.80 15.91
CA LYS A 820 27.25 28.76 14.82
C LYS A 820 27.65 28.06 13.52
N LEU A 821 28.23 26.86 13.59
CA LEU A 821 28.63 26.06 12.42
C LEU A 821 27.50 25.12 11.94
N LEU A 822 26.82 24.45 12.87
CA LEU A 822 25.77 23.45 12.59
C LEU A 822 24.48 24.09 12.11
N MET A 823 24.01 25.19 12.70
CA MET A 823 22.72 25.77 12.33
C MET A 823 22.66 26.22 10.86
N PRO A 824 23.66 26.93 10.30
CA PRO A 824 23.68 27.25 8.87
C PRO A 824 23.72 26.00 7.96
N LEU A 825 24.44 24.95 8.39
CA LEU A 825 24.52 23.69 7.67
C LEU A 825 23.16 22.99 7.63
N ILE A 826 22.47 22.95 8.77
CA ILE A 826 21.13 22.38 8.91
C ILE A 826 20.11 23.18 8.12
N GLU A 827 20.15 24.52 8.16
CA GLU A 827 19.27 25.38 7.35
C GLU A 827 19.44 25.11 5.85
N ARG A 828 20.70 24.94 5.39
CA ARG A 828 21.03 24.59 4.00
C ARG A 828 20.48 23.21 3.62
N TRP A 829 20.62 22.21 4.49
CA TRP A 829 20.15 20.84 4.21
C TRP A 829 18.63 20.68 4.33
N ALA A 830 18.02 21.36 5.29
CA ALA A 830 16.59 21.34 5.55
C ALA A 830 15.75 21.76 4.33
N ASN A 831 16.28 22.67 3.51
CA ASN A 831 15.59 23.19 2.33
C ASN A 831 16.03 22.50 1.02
N GLY A 832 16.94 21.53 1.07
CA GLY A 832 17.48 20.81 -0.10
C GLY A 832 17.11 19.33 -0.14
N SER A 833 17.86 18.54 -0.91
CA SER A 833 17.69 17.08 -1.02
C SER A 833 18.15 16.31 0.22
N LYS A 834 18.97 16.92 1.10
CA LYS A 834 19.45 16.32 2.36
C LYS A 834 18.51 16.54 3.57
N HIS A 835 17.22 16.81 3.35
CA HIS A 835 16.29 17.16 4.44
C HIS A 835 16.09 16.06 5.50
N GLN A 836 16.21 14.78 5.14
CA GLN A 836 16.16 13.67 6.12
C GLN A 836 17.39 13.65 7.03
N LEU A 837 18.56 14.00 6.49
CA LEU A 837 19.79 14.13 7.28
C LEU A 837 19.71 15.33 8.23
N ALA A 838 19.15 16.46 7.76
CA ALA A 838 18.86 17.61 8.61
C ALA A 838 17.89 17.24 9.74
N ALA A 839 16.81 16.52 9.42
CA ALA A 839 15.84 16.04 10.41
C ALA A 839 16.51 15.17 11.50
N HIS A 840 17.40 14.26 11.12
CA HIS A 840 18.14 13.44 12.09
C HIS A 840 19.02 14.28 13.04
N LEU A 841 19.80 15.22 12.51
CA LEU A 841 20.65 16.10 13.32
C LEU A 841 19.85 17.02 14.23
N ILE A 842 18.70 17.54 13.78
CA ILE A 842 17.82 18.38 14.58
C ILE A 842 17.38 17.65 15.84
N LYS A 843 16.96 16.37 15.72
CA LYS A 843 16.57 15.53 16.87
C LYS A 843 17.72 15.36 17.86
N GLN A 844 18.92 15.07 17.37
CA GLN A 844 20.12 14.96 18.20
C GLN A 844 20.46 16.29 18.90
N MET A 845 20.38 17.42 18.21
CA MET A 845 20.62 18.73 18.81
C MET A 845 19.59 19.07 19.90
N GLY A 846 18.35 18.58 19.76
CA GLY A 846 17.34 18.64 20.82
C GLY A 846 17.75 17.93 22.11
N GLY A 847 18.68 16.97 22.05
CA GLY A 847 19.25 16.31 23.23
C GLY A 847 20.38 17.08 23.92
N SER A 848 20.82 18.23 23.40
CA SER A 848 22.00 18.95 23.93
C SER A 848 21.74 19.82 25.16
N GLY A 849 20.47 20.11 25.46
CA GLY A 849 20.10 20.99 26.57
C GLY A 849 20.39 22.49 26.36
N LEU A 850 21.13 22.87 25.31
CA LEU A 850 21.61 24.25 25.08
C LEU A 850 20.51 25.17 24.52
N THR A 851 20.21 26.27 25.22
CA THR A 851 19.14 27.22 24.85
C THR A 851 19.27 27.76 23.41
N GLN A 852 20.48 28.07 22.96
CA GLN A 852 20.78 28.61 21.63
C GLN A 852 20.38 27.64 20.51
N VAL A 853 20.39 26.34 20.77
CA VAL A 853 19.90 25.33 19.82
C VAL A 853 18.41 25.51 19.61
N TYR A 854 17.61 25.51 20.67
CA TYR A 854 16.16 25.63 20.56
C TYR A 854 15.74 26.96 19.94
N MET A 855 16.45 28.06 20.21
CA MET A 855 16.24 29.34 19.52
C MET A 855 16.47 29.21 18.01
N GLY A 856 17.56 28.53 17.61
CA GLY A 856 17.87 28.26 16.21
C GLY A 856 16.84 27.37 15.52
N LEU A 857 16.42 26.30 16.19
CA LEU A 857 15.40 25.37 15.69
C LEU A 857 14.03 26.03 15.58
N ASP A 858 13.63 26.85 16.57
CA ASP A 858 12.39 27.62 16.52
C ASP A 858 12.40 28.60 15.34
N ARG A 859 13.53 29.27 15.07
CA ARG A 859 13.70 30.10 13.86
C ARG A 859 13.62 29.29 12.57
N LEU A 860 14.28 28.13 12.50
CA LEU A 860 14.26 27.26 11.32
C LEU A 860 12.84 26.75 11.02
N SER A 861 12.06 26.44 12.06
CA SER A 861 10.67 25.96 11.92
C SER A 861 9.79 26.91 11.10
N ARG A 862 10.08 28.22 11.17
CA ARG A 862 9.36 29.30 10.47
C ARG A 862 9.75 29.41 9.00
N ASN A 863 10.98 29.04 8.65
CA ASN A 863 11.54 29.26 7.31
C ASN A 863 11.47 28.02 6.41
N THR A 864 11.42 26.83 7.00
CA THR A 864 11.39 25.58 6.23
C THR A 864 10.00 25.26 5.67
N LYS A 865 9.95 24.82 4.41
CA LYS A 865 8.74 24.28 3.78
C LYS A 865 8.62 22.76 3.90
N LYS A 866 9.68 22.07 4.35
CA LYS A 866 9.73 20.60 4.41
C LYS A 866 9.10 20.09 5.71
N GLN A 867 8.04 19.29 5.58
CA GLN A 867 7.30 18.76 6.73
C GLN A 867 8.16 17.86 7.64
N SER A 868 9.00 17.00 7.07
CA SER A 868 9.91 16.14 7.85
C SER A 868 10.85 16.92 8.77
N VAL A 869 11.21 18.15 8.38
CA VAL A 869 12.06 19.03 9.20
C VAL A 869 11.26 19.64 10.33
N LYS A 870 10.01 20.06 10.06
CA LYS A 870 9.12 20.60 11.10
C LYS A 870 8.85 19.57 12.19
N GLU A 871 8.56 18.33 11.81
CA GLU A 871 8.36 17.23 12.76
C GLU A 871 9.59 16.94 13.59
N ALA A 872 10.76 16.89 12.96
CA ALA A 872 12.02 16.73 13.68
C ALA A 872 12.26 17.85 14.69
N ILE A 873 11.88 19.10 14.39
CA ILE A 873 11.96 20.21 15.35
C ILE A 873 10.99 19.98 16.50
N GLN A 874 9.74 19.58 16.22
CA GLN A 874 8.76 19.30 17.27
C GLN A 874 9.23 18.19 18.22
N GLU A 875 9.85 17.13 17.67
CA GLU A 875 10.47 16.05 18.44
C GLU A 875 11.69 16.53 19.23
N ALA A 876 12.56 17.36 18.63
CA ALA A 876 13.72 17.93 19.32
C ALA A 876 13.31 18.75 20.56
N PHE A 877 12.23 19.51 20.46
CA PHE A 877 11.64 20.21 21.59
C PHE A 877 11.09 19.27 22.66
N ALA A 878 10.45 18.16 22.27
CA ALA A 878 9.95 17.15 23.22
C ALA A 878 11.11 16.45 23.97
N ILE A 879 12.16 16.06 23.24
CA ILE A 879 13.38 15.49 23.81
C ILE A 879 13.99 16.45 24.84
N GLY A 880 14.16 17.72 24.45
CA GLY A 880 14.74 18.74 25.32
C GLY A 880 13.93 19.08 26.56
N ALA A 881 12.61 19.09 26.43
CA ALA A 881 11.68 19.35 27.53
C ALA A 881 11.69 18.20 28.54
N SER A 882 11.61 16.96 28.05
CA SER A 882 11.70 15.74 28.87
C SER A 882 12.98 15.69 29.70
N GLN A 883 14.14 16.00 29.11
CA GLN A 883 15.41 16.05 29.85
C GLN A 883 15.42 17.09 30.98
N LYS A 884 14.68 18.20 30.83
CA LYS A 884 14.59 19.27 31.83
C LYS A 884 13.46 19.04 32.85
N GLY A 885 12.65 18.00 32.69
CA GLY A 885 11.48 17.76 33.53
C GLY A 885 10.42 18.86 33.41
N ILE A 886 10.35 19.52 32.26
CA ILE A 886 9.35 20.56 31.96
C ILE A 886 8.57 20.15 30.72
N THR A 887 7.42 20.79 30.50
CA THR A 887 6.64 20.61 29.28
C THR A 887 7.31 21.29 28.08
N LYS A 888 6.99 20.83 26.88
CA LYS A 888 7.42 21.47 25.63
C LYS A 888 6.98 22.92 25.53
N GLY A 889 5.78 23.21 26.03
CA GLY A 889 5.26 24.57 26.12
C GLY A 889 6.13 25.44 27.02
N GLU A 890 6.52 24.96 28.21
CA GLU A 890 7.37 25.73 29.15
C GLU A 890 8.76 25.97 28.58
N LEU A 891 9.35 24.98 27.90
CA LEU A 891 10.58 25.18 27.16
C LEU A 891 10.39 26.27 26.11
N GLY A 892 9.29 26.24 25.36
CA GLY A 892 8.96 27.27 24.38
C GLY A 892 8.79 28.67 24.98
N ASP A 893 8.18 28.79 26.15
CA ASP A 893 7.95 30.03 26.88
C ASP A 893 9.27 30.65 27.37
N SER A 894 10.22 29.81 27.82
CA SER A 894 11.55 30.26 28.26
C SER A 894 12.41 30.87 27.13
N LEU A 895 12.02 30.66 25.86
CA LEU A 895 12.73 31.15 24.68
C LEU A 895 12.19 32.50 24.17
N VAL A 896 11.16 33.04 24.82
CA VAL A 896 10.50 34.28 24.40
C VAL A 896 11.41 35.48 24.69
N ASP A 897 12.04 36.01 23.64
CA ASP A 897 12.90 37.20 23.67
C ASP A 897 12.09 38.48 23.97
N ASN A 898 12.73 39.49 24.56
CA ASN A 898 12.17 40.83 24.72
C ASN A 898 12.42 41.74 23.50
N ILE A 899 13.05 41.24 22.44
CA ILE A 899 13.34 41.92 21.17
C ILE A 899 14.01 43.30 21.32
N GLY A 900 14.73 43.52 22.42
CA GLY A 900 15.43 44.77 22.73
C GLY A 900 14.61 45.78 23.54
N PHE A 901 13.45 45.42 24.06
CA PHE A 901 12.70 46.26 25.00
C PHE A 901 13.48 46.43 26.31
N VAL A 902 13.59 47.68 26.76
CA VAL A 902 14.02 48.07 28.10
C VAL A 902 12.83 48.77 28.74
N ASP A 903 12.33 48.19 29.83
CA ASP A 903 11.01 48.49 30.38
C ASP A 903 9.93 48.33 29.29
N ASN A 904 9.28 49.42 28.88
CA ASN A 904 8.24 49.43 27.84
C ASN A 904 8.67 50.11 26.53
N THR A 905 9.98 50.35 26.33
CA THR A 905 10.48 51.03 25.12
C THR A 905 11.76 50.44 24.56
N ILE A 906 12.00 50.61 23.27
CA ILE A 906 13.32 50.36 22.66
C ILE A 906 14.00 51.70 22.38
N PRO A 907 15.14 52.02 23.01
CA PRO A 907 15.86 53.26 22.73
C PRO A 907 16.48 53.23 21.33
N LEU A 908 16.30 54.31 20.57
CA LEU A 908 16.76 54.42 19.19
C LEU A 908 17.37 55.80 18.94
N SER A 909 18.71 55.90 18.94
CA SER A 909 19.39 57.15 18.60
C SER A 909 19.50 57.30 17.08
N TYR A 910 19.00 58.42 16.53
CA TYR A 910 18.92 58.65 15.09
C TYR A 910 19.10 60.14 14.76
N CYS A 911 20.05 60.48 13.88
CA CYS A 911 20.32 61.86 13.42
C CYS A 911 20.44 62.88 14.58
N GLY A 912 21.17 62.52 15.64
CA GLY A 912 21.40 63.39 16.81
C GLY A 912 20.18 63.58 17.73
N GLN A 913 19.14 62.77 17.58
CA GLN A 913 17.96 62.75 18.45
C GLN A 913 17.74 61.36 19.04
N ASP A 914 17.31 61.31 20.30
CA ASP A 914 16.94 60.06 20.96
C ASP A 914 15.45 59.81 20.81
N PHE A 915 15.10 58.80 20.02
CA PHE A 915 13.74 58.30 19.89
C PHE A 915 13.54 57.08 20.78
N ALA A 916 12.27 56.79 21.09
CA ALA A 916 11.89 55.56 21.76
C ALA A 916 10.81 54.85 20.93
N LEU A 917 11.03 53.57 20.59
CA LEU A 917 9.98 52.74 20.02
C LEU A 917 9.04 52.27 21.13
N ILE A 918 7.74 52.38 20.88
CA ILE A 918 6.66 51.91 21.75
C ILE A 918 5.73 50.99 20.97
N LEU A 919 5.07 50.06 21.66
CA LEU A 919 4.08 49.17 21.08
C LEU A 919 2.69 49.82 21.14
N ASN A 920 1.94 49.81 20.04
CA ASN A 920 0.57 50.34 20.00
C ASN A 920 -0.50 49.24 20.19
N LYS A 921 -1.79 49.62 20.17
CA LYS A 921 -2.92 48.68 20.33
C LYS A 921 -2.94 47.59 19.24
N GLU A 922 -2.48 47.90 18.03
CA GLU A 922 -2.43 46.96 16.89
C GLU A 922 -1.12 46.14 16.82
N LEU A 923 -0.36 46.03 17.92
CA LEU A 923 0.89 45.28 18.01
C LEU A 923 1.96 45.73 16.98
N LYS A 924 2.06 47.04 16.73
CA LYS A 924 3.04 47.67 15.84
C LYS A 924 3.89 48.70 16.57
N PHE A 925 5.14 48.86 16.12
CA PHE A 925 5.99 49.94 16.61
C PHE A 925 5.46 51.32 16.19
N SER A 926 5.35 52.20 17.17
CA SER A 926 5.24 53.65 16.99
C SER A 926 6.49 54.33 17.58
N ILE A 927 6.85 55.50 17.07
CA ILE A 927 8.07 56.22 17.47
C ILE A 927 7.68 57.42 18.33
N ARG A 928 8.12 57.43 19.58
CA ARG A 928 8.00 58.57 20.47
C ARG A 928 9.24 59.46 20.33
N LYS A 929 9.00 60.72 19.98
CA LYS A 929 10.01 61.77 19.87
C LYS A 929 10.40 62.35 21.24
N PRO A 930 11.51 63.10 21.33
CA PRO A 930 11.85 63.87 22.53
C PRO A 930 10.74 64.83 23.00
N ASP A 931 9.96 65.40 22.08
CA ASP A 931 8.82 66.28 22.36
C ASP A 931 7.53 65.52 22.76
N ARG A 932 7.65 64.20 23.02
CA ARG A 932 6.57 63.26 23.34
C ARG A 932 5.55 63.02 22.22
N LYS A 933 5.71 63.60 21.04
CA LYS A 933 4.84 63.29 19.89
C LYS A 933 5.10 61.89 19.37
N ILE A 934 4.04 61.22 18.94
CA ILE A 934 4.08 59.86 18.37
C ILE A 934 4.00 59.95 16.84
N VAL A 935 4.93 59.30 16.14
CA VAL A 935 4.95 59.21 14.67
C VAL A 935 5.11 57.77 14.20
N LYS A 936 4.69 57.46 12.98
CA LYS A 936 4.69 56.10 12.41
C LYS A 936 5.97 55.74 11.63
N SER A 937 6.79 56.73 11.30
CA SER A 937 8.00 56.55 10.49
C SER A 937 9.14 57.41 11.01
N LEU A 938 10.37 56.96 10.80
CA LEU A 938 11.56 57.77 11.06
C LEU A 938 11.48 59.07 10.23
N PRO A 939 11.93 60.21 10.78
CA PRO A 939 12.05 61.44 10.02
C PRO A 939 13.07 61.27 8.89
N LYS A 940 12.94 62.06 7.81
CA LYS A 940 13.96 62.04 6.73
C LYS A 940 15.28 62.64 7.27
N PRO A 941 16.44 62.02 6.99
CA PRO A 941 17.74 62.62 7.28
C PRO A 941 17.88 63.98 6.58
N LYS A 942 18.51 64.95 7.24
CA LYS A 942 18.92 66.23 6.66
C LYS A 942 20.24 66.09 5.91
N PHE A 943 20.60 67.11 5.12
CA PHE A 943 21.84 67.12 4.34
C PHE A 943 23.12 66.98 5.20
N ASP A 944 23.11 67.53 6.41
CA ASP A 944 24.25 67.49 7.34
C ASP A 944 24.30 66.23 8.24
N ASP A 945 23.34 65.31 8.12
CA ASP A 945 23.30 64.06 8.90
C ASP A 945 24.20 62.98 8.26
N ASP A 946 24.81 62.12 9.08
CA ASP A 946 25.60 60.98 8.60
C ASP A 946 24.70 59.96 7.87
N ALA A 947 24.84 59.91 6.55
CA ALA A 947 24.06 59.04 5.68
C ALA A 947 24.27 57.53 5.96
N GLN A 948 25.48 57.11 6.34
CA GLN A 948 25.78 55.70 6.61
C GLN A 948 25.18 55.27 7.95
N ALA A 949 25.29 56.10 8.98
CA ALA A 949 24.65 55.87 10.27
C ALA A 949 23.12 55.87 10.15
N ALA A 950 22.54 56.82 9.42
CA ALA A 950 21.11 56.89 9.19
C ALA A 950 20.57 55.66 8.42
N ALA A 951 21.33 55.15 7.45
CA ALA A 951 20.98 53.93 6.74
C ALA A 951 21.05 52.69 7.65
N ALA A 952 22.05 52.59 8.52
CA ALA A 952 22.20 51.49 9.47
C ALA A 952 21.03 51.43 10.47
N VAL A 953 20.62 52.57 11.04
CA VAL A 953 19.48 52.64 11.96
C VAL A 953 18.16 52.36 11.24
N SER A 954 18.00 52.84 10.00
CA SER A 954 16.80 52.54 9.20
C SER A 954 16.68 51.05 8.89
N LYS A 955 17.81 50.38 8.61
CA LYS A 955 17.87 48.92 8.45
C LYS A 955 17.52 48.22 9.76
N HIS A 956 18.14 48.62 10.88
CA HIS A 956 17.84 48.05 12.19
C HIS A 956 16.36 48.20 12.59
N PHE A 957 15.74 49.35 12.34
CA PHE A 957 14.30 49.56 12.56
C PHE A 957 13.43 48.64 11.68
N THR A 958 13.85 48.38 10.45
CA THR A 958 13.15 47.46 9.54
C THR A 958 13.27 46.01 10.03
N ASP A 959 14.46 45.61 10.51
CA ASP A 959 14.70 44.29 11.09
C ASP A 959 13.87 44.09 12.37
N LEU A 960 13.80 45.09 13.25
CA LEU A 960 12.95 45.09 14.45
C LEU A 960 11.47 44.89 14.09
N LYS A 961 10.94 45.63 13.09
CA LYS A 961 9.55 45.45 12.63
C LYS A 961 9.27 44.02 12.18
N LYS A 962 10.22 43.41 11.48
CA LYS A 962 10.10 42.02 11.02
C LYS A 962 10.10 41.06 12.22
N MET A 963 11.05 41.22 13.15
CA MET A 963 11.13 40.39 14.35
C MET A 963 9.86 40.48 15.21
N LEU A 964 9.32 41.69 15.42
CA LEU A 964 8.06 41.88 16.14
C LEU A 964 6.90 41.16 15.44
N LYS A 965 6.76 41.33 14.11
CA LYS A 965 5.70 40.66 13.34
C LYS A 965 5.80 39.14 13.45
N ASP A 966 7.00 38.60 13.30
CA ASP A 966 7.26 37.16 13.38
C ASP A 966 6.97 36.63 14.78
N MET A 967 7.36 37.36 15.83
CA MET A 967 7.08 37.03 17.23
C MET A 967 5.57 37.06 17.53
N VAL A 968 4.86 38.13 17.16
CA VAL A 968 3.40 38.25 17.37
C VAL A 968 2.66 37.11 16.68
N THR A 969 3.02 36.80 15.43
CA THR A 969 2.40 35.70 14.67
C THR A 969 2.61 34.36 15.38
N LEU A 970 3.84 34.09 15.83
CA LEU A 970 4.17 32.84 16.52
C LEU A 970 3.46 32.71 17.86
N GLN A 971 3.53 33.74 18.69
CA GLN A 971 2.96 33.69 20.05
C GLN A 971 1.43 33.68 20.01
N THR A 972 0.80 34.28 19.00
CA THR A 972 -0.64 34.12 18.75
C THR A 972 -1.01 32.66 18.47
N HIS A 973 -0.26 31.99 17.58
CA HIS A 973 -0.50 30.57 17.28
C HIS A 973 -0.28 29.69 18.53
N ARG A 974 0.77 29.95 19.31
CA ARG A 974 1.04 29.21 20.55
C ARG A 974 -0.04 29.41 21.61
N LEU A 975 -0.61 30.62 21.71
CA LEU A 975 -1.73 30.90 22.61
C LEU A 975 -3.01 30.19 22.16
N GLU A 976 -3.28 30.12 20.86
CA GLU A 976 -4.41 29.35 20.33
C GLU A 976 -4.20 27.84 20.54
N ASP A 977 -3.00 27.31 20.31
CA ASP A 977 -2.69 25.90 20.59
C ASP A 977 -2.85 25.60 22.09
N ALA A 978 -2.37 26.49 22.96
CA ALA A 978 -2.53 26.38 24.42
C ALA A 978 -4.01 26.43 24.85
N PHE A 979 -4.84 27.23 24.16
CA PHE A 979 -6.28 27.26 24.36
C PHE A 979 -6.94 25.92 24.01
N VAL A 980 -6.58 25.35 22.85
CA VAL A 980 -7.08 24.06 22.33
C VAL A 980 -6.77 22.91 23.29
N VAL A 981 -5.53 22.81 23.76
CA VAL A 981 -5.10 21.71 24.66
C VAL A 981 -5.35 21.98 26.14
N TRP A 982 -6.04 23.08 26.48
CA TRP A 982 -6.28 23.50 27.87
C TRP A 982 -5.02 23.60 28.74
N ARG A 983 -3.96 24.17 28.16
CA ARG A 983 -2.73 24.42 28.90
C ARG A 983 -2.97 25.44 30.02
N GLN A 984 -2.43 25.15 31.19
CA GLN A 984 -2.44 26.03 32.36
C GLN A 984 -1.00 26.37 32.80
N TRP A 985 -0.85 27.53 33.43
CA TRP A 985 0.42 28.01 33.99
C TRP A 985 0.27 28.25 35.49
N GLN A 986 1.34 28.05 36.24
CA GLN A 986 1.44 28.65 37.58
C GLN A 986 1.50 30.17 37.45
N TYR A 987 0.82 30.90 38.35
CA TYR A 987 0.68 32.35 38.23
C TYR A 987 2.03 33.08 38.22
N ASP A 988 3.04 32.63 38.97
CA ASP A 988 4.38 33.22 38.96
C ASP A 988 5.04 33.15 37.57
N LYS A 989 4.96 31.99 36.91
CA LYS A 989 5.45 31.78 35.53
C LYS A 989 4.62 32.52 34.50
N TRP A 990 3.31 32.54 34.69
CA TRP A 990 2.41 33.33 33.86
C TRP A 990 2.73 34.82 33.96
N ALA A 991 2.95 35.35 35.16
CA ALA A 991 3.29 36.74 35.40
C ALA A 991 4.68 37.10 34.83
N GLU A 992 5.68 36.22 35.01
CA GLU A 992 7.01 36.38 34.40
C GLU A 992 6.92 36.49 32.87
N LEU A 993 6.12 35.64 32.24
CA LEU A 993 5.97 35.64 30.78
C LEU A 993 5.09 36.79 30.26
N PHE A 994 3.90 36.99 30.85
CA PHE A 994 2.87 37.87 30.30
C PHE A 994 2.83 39.26 30.95
N LEU A 995 3.31 39.45 32.17
CA LEU A 995 3.34 40.80 32.77
C LEU A 995 4.69 41.50 32.56
N ALA A 996 5.81 40.76 32.59
CA ALA A 996 7.14 41.36 32.47
C ALA A 996 7.57 41.63 31.01
N ASN A 997 7.16 40.81 30.04
CA ASN A 997 7.50 41.01 28.63
C ASN A 997 6.48 41.93 27.93
N PRO A 998 6.88 43.11 27.40
CA PRO A 998 5.95 44.08 26.83
C PRO A 998 5.12 43.58 25.63
N VAL A 999 5.68 42.66 24.83
CA VAL A 999 4.96 42.08 23.69
C VAL A 999 3.91 41.10 24.20
N MET A 1000 4.30 40.20 25.11
CA MET A 1000 3.40 39.21 25.70
C MET A 1000 2.29 39.86 26.54
N ASN A 1001 2.59 40.95 27.26
CA ASN A 1001 1.59 41.74 27.98
C ASN A 1001 0.50 42.26 27.06
N LYS A 1002 0.90 42.76 25.90
CA LYS A 1002 -0.08 43.26 24.93
C LYS A 1002 -0.90 42.13 24.30
N LEU A 1003 -0.33 40.96 24.07
CA LEU A 1003 -1.07 39.77 23.65
C LEU A 1003 -2.05 39.31 24.73
N ALA A 1004 -1.63 39.26 25.99
CA ALA A 1004 -2.48 38.90 27.12
C ALA A 1004 -3.65 39.87 27.32
N SER A 1005 -3.45 41.17 27.02
CA SER A 1005 -4.50 42.20 27.07
C SER A 1005 -5.61 42.05 26.02
N GLN A 1006 -5.44 41.13 25.06
CA GLN A 1006 -6.41 40.84 24.00
C GLN A 1006 -7.17 39.53 24.23
N LEU A 1007 -7.08 38.99 25.45
CA LEU A 1007 -7.61 37.68 25.83
C LEU A 1007 -8.26 37.74 27.22
N VAL A 1008 -9.18 36.80 27.47
CA VAL A 1008 -9.78 36.58 28.79
C VAL A 1008 -9.11 35.37 29.45
N TRP A 1009 -8.64 35.56 30.67
CA TRP A 1009 -7.95 34.56 31.47
C TRP A 1009 -8.80 34.13 32.65
N GLY A 1010 -8.53 32.92 33.14
CA GLY A 1010 -9.28 32.28 34.20
C GLY A 1010 -8.34 31.75 35.28
N ILE A 1011 -8.79 31.83 36.52
CA ILE A 1011 -8.19 31.13 37.65
C ILE A 1011 -8.88 29.78 37.78
N TYR A 1012 -8.09 28.72 37.87
CA TYR A 1012 -8.57 27.35 37.95
C TYR A 1012 -8.17 26.70 39.29
N GLU A 1013 -9.15 26.06 39.92
CA GLU A 1013 -8.95 25.20 41.09
C GLU A 1013 -9.53 23.83 40.79
N GLN A 1014 -8.72 22.77 40.91
CA GLN A 1014 -9.13 21.40 40.54
C GLN A 1014 -9.80 21.33 39.16
N ASN A 1015 -9.21 22.03 38.18
CA ASN A 1015 -9.71 22.10 36.80
C ASN A 1015 -11.12 22.71 36.65
N THR A 1016 -11.57 23.49 37.64
CA THR A 1016 -12.83 24.26 37.59
C THR A 1016 -12.52 25.74 37.55
N LEU A 1017 -13.16 26.47 36.63
CA LEU A 1017 -13.04 27.93 36.51
C LEU A 1017 -13.69 28.60 37.73
N THR A 1018 -12.92 29.38 38.49
CA THR A 1018 -13.41 30.08 39.69
C THR A 1018 -13.59 31.58 39.47
N GLN A 1019 -12.73 32.20 38.66
CA GLN A 1019 -12.76 33.64 38.40
C GLN A 1019 -12.16 33.97 37.04
N THR A 1020 -12.66 35.02 36.39
CA THR A 1020 -12.17 35.51 35.09
C THR A 1020 -11.55 36.90 35.20
N PHE A 1021 -10.55 37.21 34.38
CA PHE A 1021 -9.84 38.49 34.35
C PHE A 1021 -9.21 38.78 32.98
N THR A 1022 -8.70 40.00 32.80
CA THR A 1022 -7.84 40.39 31.66
C THR A 1022 -6.64 41.22 32.14
N VAL A 1023 -5.80 41.68 31.22
CA VAL A 1023 -4.58 42.47 31.50
C VAL A 1023 -4.70 43.88 30.94
N ASN A 1024 -4.63 44.92 31.79
CA ASN A 1024 -4.58 46.32 31.34
C ASN A 1024 -4.02 47.29 32.41
N PRO A 1025 -2.72 47.64 32.42
CA PRO A 1025 -1.55 46.82 32.09
C PRO A 1025 -1.25 45.76 33.17
N ALA A 1026 -2.02 45.73 34.26
CA ALA A 1026 -2.00 44.74 35.33
C ALA A 1026 -3.27 43.86 35.26
N VAL A 1027 -3.37 42.85 36.12
CA VAL A 1027 -4.52 41.95 36.21
C VAL A 1027 -5.75 42.71 36.73
N ILE A 1028 -6.84 42.70 35.96
CA ILE A 1028 -8.11 43.37 36.29
C ILE A 1028 -9.34 42.50 35.98
N THR A 1029 -10.43 42.70 36.71
CA THR A 1029 -11.74 42.09 36.44
C THR A 1029 -12.47 42.79 35.28
N VAL A 1030 -13.64 42.28 34.90
CA VAL A 1030 -14.51 42.90 33.88
C VAL A 1030 -15.01 44.30 34.30
N ASP A 1031 -15.06 44.57 35.61
CA ASP A 1031 -15.45 45.85 36.20
C ASP A 1031 -14.26 46.85 36.36
N ASP A 1032 -13.13 46.59 35.70
CA ASP A 1032 -11.88 47.35 35.84
C ASP A 1032 -11.28 47.37 37.27
N GLU A 1033 -11.66 46.43 38.14
CA GLU A 1033 -11.11 46.31 39.49
C GLU A 1033 -9.82 45.49 39.51
N ALA A 1034 -8.81 45.93 40.27
CA ALA A 1034 -7.56 45.21 40.43
C ALA A 1034 -7.78 43.87 41.14
N LEU A 1035 -7.19 42.79 40.61
CA LEU A 1035 -7.32 41.45 41.13
C LEU A 1035 -5.97 40.90 41.63
N ASP A 1036 -5.90 40.57 42.92
CA ASP A 1036 -4.75 39.90 43.52
C ASP A 1036 -4.86 38.37 43.37
N ILE A 1037 -3.84 37.76 42.75
CA ILE A 1037 -3.78 36.32 42.48
C ILE A 1037 -2.65 35.68 43.29
N ALA A 1038 -2.92 34.54 43.91
CA ALA A 1038 -1.91 33.81 44.67
C ALA A 1038 -0.82 33.21 43.76
N PRO A 1039 0.46 33.17 44.17
CA PRO A 1039 1.57 32.68 43.34
C PRO A 1039 1.39 31.27 42.75
N ASN A 1040 0.72 30.37 43.48
CA ASN A 1040 0.54 28.97 43.09
C ASN A 1040 -0.83 28.70 42.43
N SER A 1041 -1.60 29.75 42.11
CA SER A 1041 -2.85 29.61 41.38
C SER A 1041 -2.58 29.16 39.94
N HIS A 1042 -3.47 28.34 39.39
CA HIS A 1042 -3.38 27.89 38.00
C HIS A 1042 -4.16 28.86 37.11
N ILE A 1043 -3.49 29.36 36.08
CA ILE A 1043 -4.02 30.34 35.14
C ILE A 1043 -4.16 29.69 33.78
N GLY A 1044 -5.29 29.89 33.13
CA GLY A 1044 -5.53 29.37 31.78
C GLY A 1044 -6.41 30.31 30.97
N LEU A 1045 -6.51 30.04 29.67
CA LEU A 1045 -7.44 30.78 28.81
C LEU A 1045 -8.87 30.26 29.00
N VAL A 1046 -9.81 31.19 29.15
CA VAL A 1046 -11.23 30.89 29.38
C VAL A 1046 -11.88 30.45 28.07
N HIS A 1047 -12.56 29.31 28.10
CA HIS A 1047 -13.37 28.79 27.00
C HIS A 1047 -14.84 29.22 27.18
N PRO A 1048 -15.58 29.55 26.10
CA PRO A 1048 -16.95 30.03 26.20
C PRO A 1048 -17.93 29.01 26.80
N SER A 1049 -17.63 27.70 26.73
CA SER A 1049 -18.44 26.66 27.40
C SER A 1049 -18.35 26.68 28.93
N GLU A 1050 -17.35 27.39 29.48
CA GLU A 1050 -17.12 27.50 30.92
C GLU A 1050 -17.82 28.73 31.50
N LEU A 1051 -18.36 29.61 30.64
CA LEU A 1051 -19.04 30.85 31.04
C LEU A 1051 -20.56 30.68 30.99
N THR A 1052 -21.24 31.36 31.92
CA THR A 1052 -22.67 31.62 31.79
C THR A 1052 -22.94 32.59 30.63
N ALA A 1053 -24.18 32.61 30.13
CA ALA A 1053 -24.56 33.50 29.05
C ALA A 1053 -24.36 34.97 29.42
N GLU A 1054 -24.59 35.32 30.68
CA GLU A 1054 -24.38 36.65 31.26
C GLU A 1054 -22.88 37.02 31.27
N GLN A 1055 -22.01 36.17 31.84
CA GLN A 1055 -20.57 36.42 31.88
C GLN A 1055 -19.95 36.52 30.48
N LEU A 1056 -20.43 35.70 29.54
CA LEU A 1056 -19.96 35.76 28.15
C LEU A 1056 -20.34 37.10 27.50
N ALA A 1057 -21.56 37.59 27.73
CA ALA A 1057 -22.00 38.89 27.23
C ALA A 1057 -21.20 40.05 27.83
N GLU A 1058 -20.95 40.03 29.16
CA GLU A 1058 -20.15 41.05 29.84
C GLU A 1058 -18.75 41.20 29.24
N TRP A 1059 -18.06 40.08 28.98
CA TRP A 1059 -16.74 40.13 28.36
C TRP A 1059 -16.75 40.59 26.90
N LEU A 1060 -17.78 40.20 26.12
CA LEU A 1060 -17.95 40.67 24.75
C LEU A 1060 -18.19 42.18 24.69
N ASP A 1061 -19.02 42.70 25.59
CA ASP A 1061 -19.29 44.14 25.72
C ASP A 1061 -18.03 44.90 26.16
N TYR A 1062 -17.29 44.37 27.14
CA TYR A 1062 -16.01 44.96 27.56
C TYR A 1062 -15.01 45.06 26.40
N PHE A 1063 -14.86 44.01 25.59
CA PHE A 1063 -13.95 44.03 24.44
C PHE A 1063 -14.38 45.06 23.38
N ALA A 1064 -15.69 45.22 23.17
CA ALA A 1064 -16.26 46.21 22.27
C ALA A 1064 -16.04 47.64 22.76
N ASP A 1065 -16.34 47.91 24.03
CA ASP A 1065 -16.23 49.24 24.66
C ASP A 1065 -14.79 49.77 24.67
N TRP A 1066 -13.82 48.88 24.88
CA TRP A 1066 -12.39 49.22 24.91
C TRP A 1066 -11.68 49.15 23.55
N GLU A 1067 -12.42 48.82 22.48
CA GLU A 1067 -11.93 48.60 21.12
C GLU A 1067 -10.76 47.58 21.09
N ILE A 1068 -10.88 46.50 21.86
CA ILE A 1068 -9.85 45.46 21.95
C ILE A 1068 -9.96 44.56 20.72
N SER A 1069 -8.88 44.48 19.94
CA SER A 1069 -8.79 43.52 18.83
C SER A 1069 -8.64 42.11 19.38
N VAL A 1070 -9.51 41.21 18.94
CA VAL A 1070 -9.48 39.79 19.32
C VAL A 1070 -8.28 39.11 18.65
N LEU A 1071 -7.49 38.36 19.42
CA LEU A 1071 -6.27 37.71 18.93
C LEU A 1071 -6.57 36.49 18.03
N PHE A 1072 -7.53 35.68 18.46
CA PHE A 1072 -8.20 34.58 17.76
C PHE A 1072 -9.58 34.41 18.39
N ASP A 1073 -10.53 33.76 17.71
CA ASP A 1073 -11.93 33.68 18.15
C ASP A 1073 -12.10 32.94 19.49
N GLN A 1074 -11.78 33.56 20.63
CA GLN A 1074 -11.80 32.91 21.95
C GLN A 1074 -13.23 32.80 22.46
N LEU A 1075 -13.91 33.94 22.66
CA LEU A 1075 -15.26 34.01 23.23
C LEU A 1075 -16.36 33.66 22.23
N SER A 1076 -16.07 33.72 20.93
CA SER A 1076 -17.01 33.41 19.84
C SER A 1076 -16.81 32.00 19.26
N ARG A 1077 -16.17 31.10 20.01
CA ARG A 1077 -15.86 29.75 19.54
C ARG A 1077 -17.14 28.92 19.36
N PRO A 1078 -17.39 28.34 18.17
CA PRO A 1078 -18.59 27.53 17.93
C PRO A 1078 -18.51 26.18 18.65
N MET A 1079 -19.64 25.75 19.23
CA MET A 1079 -19.79 24.41 19.82
C MET A 1079 -20.26 23.42 18.76
N LEU A 1080 -19.66 22.23 18.75
CA LEU A 1080 -20.02 21.11 17.88
C LEU A 1080 -20.89 20.09 18.62
N THR A 1081 -21.83 19.49 17.90
CA THR A 1081 -22.61 18.35 18.40
C THR A 1081 -21.98 17.05 17.92
N LEU A 1082 -21.62 16.18 18.87
CA LEU A 1082 -21.14 14.82 18.60
C LEU A 1082 -22.28 13.83 18.78
N THR A 1083 -22.39 12.87 17.87
CA THR A 1083 -23.37 11.77 17.98
C THR A 1083 -22.62 10.44 18.04
N PRO A 1084 -22.92 9.56 19.02
CA PRO A 1084 -22.34 8.22 19.06
C PRO A 1084 -22.73 7.41 17.82
N THR A 1085 -21.86 6.49 17.41
CA THR A 1085 -22.15 5.54 16.34
C THR A 1085 -23.16 4.48 16.80
N GLU A 1086 -23.90 3.86 15.87
CA GLU A 1086 -24.82 2.76 16.20
C GLU A 1086 -24.09 1.49 16.69
N LYS A 1087 -22.82 1.30 16.28
CA LYS A 1087 -22.04 0.09 16.54
C LYS A 1087 -21.21 0.13 17.81
N ASP A 1088 -20.68 1.30 18.18
CA ASP A 1088 -19.88 1.51 19.39
C ASP A 1088 -20.27 2.85 20.07
N PRO A 1089 -20.77 2.81 21.32
CA PRO A 1089 -21.13 4.04 22.05
C PRO A 1089 -19.93 4.93 22.38
N LEU A 1090 -18.69 4.44 22.26
CA LEU A 1090 -17.47 5.20 22.48
C LEU A 1090 -16.81 5.71 21.19
N ALA A 1091 -17.46 5.48 20.03
CA ALA A 1091 -17.05 6.02 18.75
C ALA A 1091 -18.09 7.04 18.26
N TYR A 1092 -17.62 8.12 17.64
CA TYR A 1092 -18.47 9.26 17.26
C TYR A 1092 -18.29 9.60 15.78
N VAL A 1093 -19.36 10.01 15.11
CA VAL A 1093 -19.29 10.44 13.70
C VAL A 1093 -19.60 11.94 13.62
N PRO A 1094 -18.77 12.75 12.96
CA PRO A 1094 -19.11 14.13 12.66
C PRO A 1094 -20.17 14.18 11.54
N ASN A 1095 -21.15 15.07 11.63
CA ASN A 1095 -22.18 15.23 10.59
C ASN A 1095 -21.63 15.97 9.36
N LEU A 1096 -20.84 15.28 8.55
CA LEU A 1096 -20.18 15.80 7.34
C LEU A 1096 -20.68 15.03 6.10
N THR A 1097 -21.01 15.75 5.03
CA THR A 1097 -21.64 15.17 3.82
C THR A 1097 -20.72 15.14 2.60
N PHE A 1098 -19.44 15.50 2.73
CA PHE A 1098 -18.51 15.62 1.60
C PHE A 1098 -17.24 14.83 1.87
N ARG A 1099 -16.65 14.27 0.80
CA ARG A 1099 -15.36 13.57 0.81
C ARG A 1099 -14.22 14.51 0.42
N LYS A 1100 -12.99 14.21 0.81
CA LYS A 1100 -11.79 15.02 0.51
C LYS A 1100 -10.59 14.17 0.14
N SER A 1101 -9.73 14.69 -0.73
CA SER A 1101 -8.47 14.02 -1.07
C SER A 1101 -7.62 13.77 0.18
N PRO A 1102 -7.05 12.55 0.36
CA PRO A 1102 -6.20 12.22 1.49
C PRO A 1102 -5.08 13.22 1.72
N SER A 1103 -4.42 13.61 0.62
CA SER A 1103 -3.32 14.59 0.62
C SER A 1103 -3.73 15.92 1.27
N THR A 1104 -4.98 16.36 1.12
CA THR A 1104 -5.47 17.62 1.69
C THR A 1104 -5.69 17.51 3.19
N VAL A 1105 -6.40 16.46 3.61
CA VAL A 1105 -6.75 16.21 5.02
C VAL A 1105 -5.48 16.03 5.85
N ILE A 1106 -4.58 15.15 5.40
CA ILE A 1106 -3.34 14.82 6.12
C ILE A 1106 -2.43 16.03 6.23
N ASN A 1107 -2.25 16.80 5.15
CA ASN A 1107 -1.41 17.99 5.19
C ASN A 1107 -1.97 19.10 6.10
N ARG A 1108 -3.29 19.17 6.28
CA ARG A 1108 -3.92 20.15 7.19
C ARG A 1108 -3.80 19.70 8.64
N LEU A 1109 -4.11 18.45 8.95
CA LEU A 1109 -4.03 17.92 10.31
C LEU A 1109 -2.58 17.82 10.81
N ARG A 1110 -1.62 17.39 9.98
CA ARG A 1110 -0.19 17.40 10.35
C ARG A 1110 0.34 18.80 10.66
N LYS A 1111 -0.19 19.85 10.02
CA LYS A 1111 0.16 21.25 10.36
C LYS A 1111 -0.35 21.65 11.75
N LYS A 1112 -1.37 20.96 12.27
CA LYS A 1112 -1.94 21.14 13.61
C LYS A 1112 -1.38 20.16 14.66
N GLY A 1113 -0.30 19.45 14.30
CA GLY A 1113 0.40 18.56 15.22
C GLY A 1113 -0.19 17.15 15.32
N TRP A 1114 -1.09 16.76 14.40
CA TRP A 1114 -1.55 15.39 14.30
C TRP A 1114 -0.47 14.49 13.70
N ALA A 1115 -0.37 13.28 14.22
CA ALA A 1115 0.50 12.23 13.74
C ALA A 1115 -0.27 11.25 12.84
N ILE A 1116 0.47 10.62 11.93
CA ILE A 1116 -0.02 9.46 11.20
C ILE A 1116 -0.02 8.28 12.15
N GLY A 1117 -1.09 7.47 12.15
CA GLY A 1117 -1.09 6.22 12.90
C GLY A 1117 -0.14 5.18 12.33
N SER A 1118 -0.42 3.92 12.63
CA SER A 1118 0.50 2.84 12.30
C SER A 1118 0.54 2.62 10.79
N VAL A 1119 1.76 2.63 10.23
CA VAL A 1119 1.97 2.38 8.80
C VAL A 1119 2.07 0.88 8.59
N ARG A 1120 1.08 0.33 7.89
CA ARG A 1120 0.87 -1.09 7.62
C ARG A 1120 1.46 -1.47 6.26
N ASP A 1121 0.99 -2.57 5.70
CA ASP A 1121 1.52 -3.13 4.46
C ASP A 1121 1.45 -2.18 3.28
N ALA A 1122 2.50 -2.27 2.46
CA ALA A 1122 2.77 -1.41 1.31
C ALA A 1122 2.67 0.11 1.60
N GLY A 1123 2.87 0.52 2.86
CA GLY A 1123 2.92 1.91 3.26
C GLY A 1123 1.54 2.55 3.48
N SER A 1124 0.50 1.73 3.70
CA SER A 1124 -0.86 2.21 3.97
C SER A 1124 -1.10 2.54 5.44
N PHE A 1125 -2.10 3.38 5.71
CA PHE A 1125 -2.67 3.66 7.02
C PHE A 1125 -4.08 4.22 6.85
N ASP A 1126 -4.93 4.08 7.85
CA ASP A 1126 -6.34 4.50 7.86
C ASP A 1126 -6.64 5.50 8.99
N GLU A 1127 -5.64 5.84 9.81
CA GLU A 1127 -5.85 6.68 10.99
C GLU A 1127 -4.89 7.88 11.10
N LEU A 1128 -5.38 8.97 11.68
CA LEU A 1128 -4.59 10.07 12.21
C LEU A 1128 -4.91 10.24 13.69
N TYR A 1129 -3.92 10.54 14.50
CA TYR A 1129 -4.13 10.72 15.93
C TYR A 1129 -3.40 11.96 16.47
N LYS A 1130 -3.84 12.41 17.65
CA LYS A 1130 -3.16 13.43 18.43
C LYS A 1130 -3.26 13.05 19.90
N GLU A 1131 -2.13 13.08 20.59
CA GLU A 1131 -2.06 12.88 22.03
C GLU A 1131 -1.63 14.18 22.70
N ILE A 1132 -2.28 14.49 23.82
CA ILE A 1132 -1.98 15.67 24.63
C ILE A 1132 -1.66 15.23 26.07
N ASP A 1133 -0.70 15.92 26.67
CA ASP A 1133 -0.30 15.66 28.05
C ASP A 1133 -1.42 16.10 29.01
N GLU A 1134 -2.11 17.19 28.67
CA GLU A 1134 -3.24 17.71 29.43
C GLU A 1134 -4.42 16.72 29.44
N GLY A 1135 -4.60 16.05 30.58
CA GLY A 1135 -5.66 15.06 30.79
C GLY A 1135 -5.31 13.64 30.29
N GLU A 1136 -4.05 13.37 29.93
CA GLU A 1136 -3.57 12.08 29.39
C GLU A 1136 -4.48 11.55 28.26
N LEU A 1137 -4.87 12.45 27.35
CA LEU A 1137 -5.93 12.21 26.38
C LEU A 1137 -5.37 12.05 24.96
N GLY A 1138 -5.75 10.96 24.31
CA GLY A 1138 -5.58 10.73 22.89
C GLY A 1138 -6.91 10.90 22.15
N ILE A 1139 -6.83 11.42 20.93
CA ILE A 1139 -7.92 11.42 19.95
C ILE A 1139 -7.42 10.76 18.66
N GLU A 1140 -8.23 9.86 18.10
CA GLU A 1140 -8.00 9.20 16.82
C GLU A 1140 -9.13 9.51 15.85
N ILE A 1141 -8.80 9.75 14.59
CA ILE A 1141 -9.70 9.81 13.45
C ILE A 1141 -9.39 8.60 12.58
N THR A 1142 -10.38 7.73 12.38
CA THR A 1142 -10.30 6.64 11.42
C THR A 1142 -11.06 7.02 10.15
N PHE A 1143 -10.45 6.77 8.99
CA PHE A 1143 -11.06 7.00 7.69
C PHE A 1143 -11.78 5.77 7.18
N ASP A 1144 -12.71 5.97 6.25
CA ASP A 1144 -13.49 4.90 5.63
C ASP A 1144 -12.73 4.12 4.53
N GLU A 1145 -11.55 4.60 4.13
CA GLU A 1145 -10.64 3.98 3.17
C GLU A 1145 -9.20 4.10 3.66
N ALA A 1146 -8.36 3.12 3.31
CA ALA A 1146 -6.94 3.18 3.58
C ALA A 1146 -6.24 4.20 2.66
N VAL A 1147 -5.34 5.00 3.24
CA VAL A 1147 -4.50 5.97 2.55
C VAL A 1147 -3.13 5.38 2.29
N TRP A 1148 -2.58 5.58 1.10
CA TRP A 1148 -1.25 5.07 0.74
C TRP A 1148 -0.18 6.16 0.79
N HIS A 1149 1.02 5.79 1.24
CA HIS A 1149 2.18 6.67 1.15
C HIS A 1149 3.17 6.16 0.09
N GLY A 1150 3.07 6.69 -1.13
CA GLY A 1150 3.97 6.40 -2.24
C GLY A 1150 5.31 7.16 -2.20
N GLY A 1151 6.19 6.88 -3.17
CA GLY A 1151 7.48 7.56 -3.34
C GLY A 1151 7.38 9.05 -3.67
N TYR A 1152 6.19 9.50 -4.10
CA TYR A 1152 5.87 10.89 -4.41
C TYR A 1152 5.05 11.61 -3.32
N GLY A 1153 4.76 10.94 -2.19
CA GLY A 1153 3.94 11.45 -1.09
C GLY A 1153 2.56 10.78 -1.05
N TYR A 1154 1.55 11.48 -0.54
CA TYR A 1154 0.14 11.06 -0.59
C TYR A 1154 -0.39 11.36 -2.00
N GLU A 1155 -0.70 10.33 -2.77
CA GLU A 1155 -0.98 10.47 -4.20
C GLU A 1155 -2.35 11.13 -4.44
N SER A 1156 -2.44 11.98 -5.47
CA SER A 1156 -3.69 12.70 -5.82
C SER A 1156 -4.74 11.80 -6.49
N ASP A 1157 -4.32 10.60 -6.87
CA ASP A 1157 -5.08 9.70 -7.72
C ASP A 1157 -5.85 8.66 -6.87
N GLU A 1158 -5.68 8.74 -5.54
CA GLU A 1158 -6.44 7.98 -4.55
C GLU A 1158 -7.88 8.50 -4.42
N SER A 1159 -8.79 7.59 -4.07
CA SER A 1159 -10.17 7.92 -3.75
C SER A 1159 -10.23 8.95 -2.61
N ASP A 1160 -11.14 9.91 -2.73
CA ASP A 1160 -11.43 10.84 -1.63
C ASP A 1160 -11.88 10.05 -0.38
N ILE A 1161 -11.44 10.47 0.81
CA ILE A 1161 -11.71 9.83 2.10
C ILE A 1161 -12.78 10.59 2.89
N ALA A 1162 -13.50 9.88 3.76
CA ALA A 1162 -14.39 10.40 4.79
C ALA A 1162 -13.97 9.95 6.19
N ILE A 1163 -14.33 10.72 7.21
CA ILE A 1163 -14.17 10.29 8.61
C ILE A 1163 -15.24 9.23 8.88
N ASP A 1164 -14.80 8.00 9.13
CA ASP A 1164 -15.68 6.91 9.55
C ASP A 1164 -16.05 7.07 11.03
N LYS A 1165 -15.03 7.27 11.87
CA LYS A 1165 -15.20 7.45 13.32
C LYS A 1165 -14.12 8.31 13.95
N ILE A 1166 -14.47 8.92 15.08
CA ILE A 1166 -13.58 9.64 15.99
C ILE A 1166 -13.67 8.94 17.35
N GLU A 1167 -12.52 8.66 17.96
CA GLU A 1167 -12.41 7.94 19.22
C GLU A 1167 -11.46 8.65 20.19
N PHE A 1168 -11.76 8.57 21.48
CA PHE A 1168 -10.92 9.10 22.54
C PHE A 1168 -10.33 7.96 23.34
N TYR A 1169 -9.07 8.09 23.76
CA TYR A 1169 -8.35 7.04 24.46
C TYR A 1169 -7.31 7.58 25.45
N GLN A 1170 -6.74 6.72 26.29
CA GLN A 1170 -5.64 7.10 27.19
C GLN A 1170 -4.31 7.22 26.42
N ALA A 1171 -3.70 8.40 26.42
CA ALA A 1171 -2.46 8.70 25.72
C ALA A 1171 -1.29 7.79 26.15
N GLY A 1172 -0.33 7.55 25.25
CA GLY A 1172 0.89 6.78 25.50
C GLY A 1172 0.72 5.27 25.69
N ALA A 1173 -0.51 4.75 25.71
CA ALA A 1173 -0.79 3.33 25.99
C ALA A 1173 -1.00 2.47 24.74
N LEU A 1174 -1.23 3.08 23.56
CA LEU A 1174 -1.45 2.37 22.30
C LEU A 1174 -0.13 2.33 21.50
N PRO A 1175 0.43 1.14 21.21
CA PRO A 1175 1.65 1.04 20.40
C PRO A 1175 1.44 1.59 18.99
N ARG A 1176 2.39 2.38 18.48
CA ARG A 1176 2.36 2.95 17.12
C ARG A 1176 3.71 2.73 16.43
N GLY A 1177 3.69 2.51 15.12
CA GLY A 1177 4.93 2.39 14.33
C GLY A 1177 4.73 1.76 12.96
N SER A 1178 5.84 1.54 12.25
CA SER A 1178 5.83 0.76 11.01
C SER A 1178 5.66 -0.73 11.32
N TYR A 1179 4.73 -1.39 10.63
CA TYR A 1179 4.32 -2.78 10.90
C TYR A 1179 3.79 -3.00 12.33
N CYS A 1180 3.12 -1.97 12.87
CA CYS A 1180 2.33 -2.09 14.09
C CYS A 1180 0.86 -2.20 13.69
N TYR A 1181 0.11 -3.13 14.28
CA TYR A 1181 -1.29 -3.39 13.97
C TYR A 1181 -2.18 -3.24 15.21
N ALA A 1182 -1.71 -2.52 16.24
CA ALA A 1182 -2.48 -2.27 17.43
C ALA A 1182 -3.60 -1.25 17.11
N GLU A 1183 -4.85 -1.68 17.26
CA GLU A 1183 -6.04 -0.86 17.02
C GLU A 1183 -6.90 -0.75 18.30
N LEU A 1184 -7.60 0.36 18.48
CA LEU A 1184 -8.49 0.57 19.64
C LEU A 1184 -9.66 -0.43 19.69
N ASP A 1185 -10.00 -1.06 18.57
CA ASP A 1185 -11.05 -2.09 18.49
C ASP A 1185 -10.59 -3.47 18.96
N GLU A 1186 -9.28 -3.71 19.08
CA GLU A 1186 -8.77 -4.99 19.58
C GLU A 1186 -9.13 -5.18 21.06
N PRO A 1187 -9.47 -6.42 21.49
CA PRO A 1187 -9.85 -6.70 22.88
C PRO A 1187 -8.84 -6.25 23.94
N GLU A 1188 -7.55 -6.24 23.60
CA GLU A 1188 -6.46 -5.81 24.48
C GLU A 1188 -6.46 -4.30 24.74
N TYR A 1189 -6.76 -3.50 23.71
CA TYR A 1189 -6.68 -2.03 23.75
C TYR A 1189 -8.03 -1.34 23.92
N LYS A 1190 -9.15 -2.05 23.76
CA LYS A 1190 -10.49 -1.49 23.93
C LYS A 1190 -10.72 -0.84 25.31
N LYS A 1191 -10.04 -1.33 26.34
CA LYS A 1191 -10.05 -0.76 27.70
C LYS A 1191 -9.41 0.64 27.81
N LEU A 1192 -8.66 1.07 26.79
CA LEU A 1192 -8.03 2.38 26.72
C LEU A 1192 -9.02 3.46 26.29
N LYS A 1193 -10.14 3.10 25.62
CA LYS A 1193 -11.15 4.05 25.14
C LYS A 1193 -11.75 4.84 26.32
N LYS A 1194 -12.03 6.12 26.07
CA LYS A 1194 -12.61 7.06 27.04
C LYS A 1194 -13.97 7.52 26.55
N ASP A 1195 -14.91 7.59 27.48
CA ASP A 1195 -16.23 8.17 27.25
C ASP A 1195 -16.14 9.70 27.30
N ILE A 1196 -16.74 10.39 26.31
CA ILE A 1196 -16.73 11.86 26.26
C ILE A 1196 -17.46 12.47 27.45
N GLU A 1197 -18.44 11.78 28.05
CA GLU A 1197 -19.14 12.26 29.24
C GLU A 1197 -18.24 12.33 30.47
N GLN A 1198 -17.12 11.60 30.46
CA GLN A 1198 -16.13 11.57 31.54
C GLN A 1198 -14.97 12.54 31.30
N LEU A 1199 -14.94 13.20 30.15
CA LEU A 1199 -13.87 14.11 29.75
C LEU A 1199 -14.29 15.57 29.93
N PRO A 1200 -13.34 16.49 30.17
CA PRO A 1200 -13.62 17.92 30.17
C PRO A 1200 -14.24 18.36 28.83
N LEU A 1201 -15.48 18.89 28.87
CA LEU A 1201 -16.24 19.24 27.66
C LEU A 1201 -15.45 20.12 26.69
N ARG A 1202 -14.67 21.09 27.22
CA ARG A 1202 -13.82 21.96 26.39
C ARG A 1202 -12.79 21.19 25.56
N LEU A 1203 -12.12 20.18 26.14
CA LEU A 1203 -11.08 19.42 25.43
C LEU A 1203 -11.70 18.61 24.30
N VAL A 1204 -12.84 17.97 24.58
CA VAL A 1204 -13.62 17.23 23.56
C VAL A 1204 -14.01 18.16 22.41
N GLN A 1205 -14.57 19.33 22.73
CA GLN A 1205 -15.01 20.32 21.73
C GLN A 1205 -13.85 20.83 20.87
N GLU A 1206 -12.73 21.20 21.49
CA GLU A 1206 -11.58 21.76 20.79
C GLU A 1206 -10.85 20.74 19.91
N LEU A 1207 -10.60 19.53 20.41
CA LEU A 1207 -9.93 18.47 19.65
C LEU A 1207 -10.78 18.00 18.47
N VAL A 1208 -12.09 17.86 18.65
CA VAL A 1208 -13.01 17.51 17.55
C VAL A 1208 -13.12 18.64 16.56
N ARG A 1209 -13.17 19.91 17.01
CA ARG A 1209 -13.20 21.02 16.06
C ARG A 1209 -11.92 21.08 15.25
N GLU A 1210 -10.77 20.80 15.84
CA GLU A 1210 -9.51 20.72 15.09
C GLU A 1210 -9.52 19.57 14.08
N ALA A 1211 -10.00 18.38 14.47
CA ALA A 1211 -10.19 17.22 13.60
C ALA A 1211 -11.09 17.56 12.40
N VAL A 1212 -12.28 18.11 12.66
CA VAL A 1212 -13.27 18.48 11.66
C VAL A 1212 -12.75 19.59 10.75
N ASN A 1213 -12.17 20.67 11.30
CA ASN A 1213 -11.63 21.77 10.49
C ASN A 1213 -10.42 21.35 9.65
N GLY A 1214 -9.61 20.40 10.13
CA GLY A 1214 -8.52 19.84 9.33
C GLY A 1214 -9.05 19.04 8.13
N TYR A 1215 -10.20 18.41 8.31
CA TYR A 1215 -10.90 17.69 7.25
C TYR A 1215 -11.58 18.62 6.23
N GLN A 1216 -12.34 19.65 6.66
CA GLN A 1216 -13.02 20.61 5.76
C GLN A 1216 -12.06 21.42 4.89
#